data_AF-A0A3N7FKZ3-F1
#
_entry.id   AF-A0A3N7FKZ3-F1
#
_cell.length_a   1.000
_cell.length_b   1.000
_cell.length_c   1.000
_cell.angle_alpha   90.00
_cell.angle_beta   90.00
_cell.angle_gamma   90.00
#
_symmetry.space_group_name_H-M   'P 1'
#
loop_
_entity.id
_entity.type
_entity.pdbx_description
1 polymer ?
#
loop_
_entity_poly.entity_id
_entity_poly.type
_entity_poly.pdbx_seq_one_letter_code
_entity_poly.pdbx_strand_id
1 'polypeptide(L)'
;MASHTSALLRQVQVAHQFDYDSLLRYASVHVPGFPSSAPSSFTVKQFGHGQSNPTFLLEVENGGFVKRYVVRKKPPGKLLQSAHAVDREYQVLRALGESTKVPVPKVFCLCRDASVIGTDFYVMEYLEGRIFIDPKLPGLAPERRGAIYREIAKVLAALHSVDVDAIGLGIYGRRDHYCKRQVERWTKQYIASTCDSRYPSNPKMLELAQWLLQHIPSEDSSRASGGIVHGDFRIDNVVFHPNEDRVIGILDWELSTLGNQMTDVAYSCLAYNVDINLENQQAGKGFELTGIPEGIPSQAEFLAEYCSASGKPWPASVWKFYVAFAMFRGAAIFAGIYSRWLMGNASGGERARNSGKQANDLVDFAWAYIAKKSVLPDHPASVCYSLNYPVLIARDCMKQFGDGNASGRFVPSKRVLTLRNRLIKFVEDHIYPMENEFYKLAQSPSRWTVHPEEERLKELAKKEGLWNLWIPFDSAERARKLLFDGSGHMISNGEHDQFLGAGLSNLEYGYLCEIMGRSIWAPQVLNCGAPDTGNMEVLLRYGNKEHLLEWLVPLLQGKIRSGFAMTEPQVASSDATNIECSIRREGDSYIINGRKWWTSGAMDPRCKVLIVMGKTDFTAANHKQQSMILVDIHTPGVHIKRPLMVFGFDDAPHGHAEVVFDNVRVPAKNILLGEGRGFEIAQGRLGPGRLHHCMRLIGAAERGMQMMVQRALSRRAFGKLIAEQGAFRSDVAKCRIELEKARLLVLEAADQLDRLGNKKARGTIAMAKVAAPNMALMVLDMAMQVHGAAGLSSDTVLAHLWATARTLRIADGPDEVHLGTIAKLELQRAKL
;
A
#
# COMPACT_ATOMS: atom_id res chain seq x y z
N MET A 1 -11.81 -21.34 -21.15
CA MET A 1 -11.76 -20.66 -22.46
C MET A 1 -12.78 -19.55 -22.46
N ALA A 2 -12.42 -18.37 -22.97
CA ALA A 2 -13.36 -17.27 -23.11
C ALA A 2 -14.28 -17.55 -24.30
N SER A 3 -15.57 -17.27 -24.16
CA SER A 3 -16.50 -17.28 -25.29
C SER A 3 -16.59 -15.89 -25.85
N HIS A 4 -16.41 -15.74 -27.17
CA HIS A 4 -16.79 -14.50 -27.83
C HIS A 4 -18.30 -14.33 -27.72
N THR A 5 -18.75 -13.10 -27.51
CA THR A 5 -20.18 -12.75 -27.43
C THR A 5 -20.97 -13.25 -28.65
N SER A 6 -20.37 -13.29 -29.84
CA SER A 6 -20.96 -13.85 -31.07
C SER A 6 -21.12 -15.38 -31.05
N ALA A 7 -20.30 -16.10 -30.28
CA ALA A 7 -20.34 -17.56 -30.17
C ALA A 7 -21.48 -18.05 -29.26
N LEU A 8 -22.16 -17.15 -28.54
CA LEU A 8 -23.27 -17.46 -27.63
C LEU A 8 -24.65 -17.48 -28.32
N LEU A 9 -24.69 -17.35 -29.64
CA LEU A 9 -25.92 -17.24 -30.42
C LEU A 9 -26.50 -18.61 -30.77
N ARG A 10 -27.83 -18.69 -30.77
CA ARG A 10 -28.62 -19.84 -31.21
C ARG A 10 -29.81 -19.39 -32.05
N GLN A 11 -30.45 -20.36 -32.71
CA GLN A 11 -31.76 -20.18 -33.35
C GLN A 11 -32.81 -19.69 -32.33
N VAL A 12 -33.70 -18.80 -32.76
CA VAL A 12 -34.77 -18.26 -31.92
C VAL A 12 -35.75 -19.37 -31.56
N GLN A 13 -35.98 -19.59 -30.26
CA GLN A 13 -36.96 -20.55 -29.79
C GLN A 13 -38.37 -20.15 -30.24
N VAL A 14 -39.18 -21.12 -30.67
CA VAL A 14 -40.55 -20.90 -31.16
C VAL A 14 -41.40 -20.09 -30.17
N ALA A 15 -41.30 -20.40 -28.88
CA ALA A 15 -42.03 -19.70 -27.82
C ALA A 15 -41.66 -18.20 -27.67
N HIS A 16 -40.54 -17.77 -28.27
CA HIS A 16 -40.02 -16.41 -28.15
C HIS A 16 -40.01 -15.64 -29.48
N GLN A 17 -40.60 -16.20 -30.55
CA GLN A 17 -40.75 -15.49 -31.82
C GLN A 17 -41.66 -14.27 -31.66
N PHE A 18 -41.42 -13.25 -32.48
CA PHE A 18 -42.18 -12.00 -32.53
C PHE A 18 -42.10 -11.41 -33.94
N ASP A 19 -42.91 -10.38 -34.21
CA ASP A 19 -42.98 -9.72 -35.51
C ASP A 19 -41.68 -8.92 -35.80
N TYR A 20 -40.86 -9.44 -36.70
CA TYR A 20 -39.59 -8.83 -37.11
C TYR A 20 -39.78 -7.58 -37.97
N ASP A 21 -40.84 -7.49 -38.77
CA ASP A 21 -41.09 -6.35 -39.64
C ASP A 21 -41.58 -5.14 -38.83
N SER A 22 -42.42 -5.39 -37.82
CA SER A 22 -42.85 -4.36 -36.88
C SER A 22 -41.69 -3.85 -36.03
N LEU A 23 -40.80 -4.74 -35.57
CA LEU A 23 -39.57 -4.32 -34.88
C LEU A 23 -38.67 -3.48 -35.78
N LEU A 24 -38.49 -3.87 -37.04
CA LEU A 24 -37.66 -3.16 -38.01
C LEU A 24 -38.18 -1.73 -38.24
N ARG A 25 -39.50 -1.57 -38.44
CA ARG A 25 -40.15 -0.26 -38.59
C ARG A 25 -39.99 0.61 -37.35
N TYR A 26 -40.10 0.03 -36.16
CA TYR A 26 -39.92 0.76 -34.92
C TYR A 26 -38.45 1.21 -34.74
N ALA A 27 -37.50 0.30 -34.98
CA ALA A 27 -36.08 0.58 -34.79
C ALA A 27 -35.55 1.64 -35.77
N SER A 28 -36.02 1.67 -37.02
CA SER A 28 -35.59 2.68 -38.01
C SER A 28 -35.97 4.11 -37.64
N VAL A 29 -37.02 4.28 -36.84
CA VAL A 29 -37.47 5.59 -36.34
C VAL A 29 -36.81 5.95 -35.02
N HIS A 30 -36.62 4.98 -34.12
CA HIS A 30 -36.29 5.25 -32.72
C HIS A 30 -34.85 4.93 -32.31
N VAL A 31 -34.07 4.20 -33.11
CA VAL A 31 -32.69 3.81 -32.77
C VAL A 31 -31.69 4.66 -33.56
N PRO A 32 -30.90 5.52 -32.90
CA PRO A 32 -29.89 6.34 -33.58
C PRO A 32 -28.87 5.49 -34.34
N GLY A 33 -28.68 5.78 -35.63
CA GLY A 33 -27.73 5.07 -36.49
C GLY A 33 -28.26 3.76 -37.10
N PHE A 34 -29.53 3.41 -36.85
CA PHE A 34 -30.25 2.34 -37.53
C PHE A 34 -30.62 2.78 -38.96
N PRO A 35 -30.60 1.88 -39.96
CA PRO A 35 -30.94 2.25 -41.34
C PRO A 35 -32.36 2.83 -41.47
N SER A 36 -32.47 3.99 -42.10
CA SER A 36 -33.76 4.66 -42.38
C SER A 36 -34.48 4.07 -43.60
N SER A 37 -33.75 3.41 -44.50
CA SER A 37 -34.28 2.63 -45.63
C SER A 37 -34.28 1.14 -45.30
N ALA A 38 -35.08 0.35 -46.03
CA ALA A 38 -35.08 -1.11 -45.88
C ALA A 38 -33.65 -1.67 -46.04
N PRO A 39 -33.12 -2.42 -45.06
CA PRO A 39 -31.78 -2.99 -45.12
C PRO A 39 -31.69 -4.09 -46.18
N SER A 40 -30.49 -4.34 -46.71
CA SER A 40 -30.27 -5.45 -47.65
C SER A 40 -30.40 -6.82 -46.99
N SER A 41 -30.14 -6.89 -45.68
CA SER A 41 -30.37 -8.08 -44.86
C SER A 41 -30.70 -7.69 -43.42
N PHE A 42 -31.67 -8.39 -42.81
CA PHE A 42 -32.03 -8.26 -41.41
C PHE A 42 -32.14 -9.64 -40.78
N THR A 43 -31.22 -9.96 -39.86
CA THR A 43 -31.17 -11.27 -39.20
C THR A 43 -31.32 -11.12 -37.69
N VAL A 44 -32.16 -11.97 -37.09
CA VAL A 44 -32.37 -12.04 -35.64
C VAL A 44 -31.89 -13.39 -35.11
N LYS A 45 -31.01 -13.37 -34.11
CA LYS A 45 -30.51 -14.56 -33.40
C LYS A 45 -30.73 -14.41 -31.90
N GLN A 46 -30.99 -15.50 -31.18
CA GLN A 46 -31.20 -15.44 -29.73
C GLN A 46 -29.90 -15.76 -28.99
N PHE A 47 -29.59 -15.08 -27.90
CA PHE A 47 -28.50 -15.49 -27.02
C PHE A 47 -28.92 -16.75 -26.22
N GLY A 48 -28.03 -17.74 -26.13
CA GLY A 48 -28.25 -18.99 -25.40
C GLY A 48 -27.92 -18.90 -23.90
N HIS A 49 -27.21 -17.85 -23.49
CA HIS A 49 -26.76 -17.59 -22.12
C HIS A 49 -27.55 -16.38 -21.54
N GLY A 50 -27.88 -16.41 -20.23
CA GLY A 50 -28.78 -15.44 -19.57
C GLY A 50 -30.26 -15.81 -19.70
N GLN A 51 -30.78 -16.57 -18.73
CA GLN A 51 -32.06 -17.32 -18.86
C GLN A 51 -33.33 -16.55 -18.40
N SER A 52 -33.22 -15.30 -17.96
CA SER A 52 -34.39 -14.59 -17.41
C SER A 52 -35.18 -13.79 -18.44
N ASN A 53 -34.62 -12.70 -18.98
CA ASN A 53 -35.26 -11.91 -20.04
C ASN A 53 -34.73 -12.32 -21.43
N PRO A 54 -35.58 -12.77 -22.38
CA PRO A 54 -35.15 -13.13 -23.71
C PRO A 54 -34.38 -11.99 -24.39
N THR A 55 -33.14 -12.30 -24.78
CA THR A 55 -32.19 -11.34 -25.36
C THR A 55 -31.79 -11.81 -26.77
N PHE A 56 -31.80 -10.89 -27.74
CA PHE A 56 -31.62 -11.17 -29.16
C PHE A 56 -30.58 -10.25 -29.78
N LEU A 57 -29.76 -10.78 -30.68
CA LEU A 57 -28.89 -10.01 -31.57
C LEU A 57 -29.67 -9.65 -32.83
N LEU A 58 -29.65 -8.38 -33.20
CA LEU A 58 -30.05 -7.88 -34.51
C LEU A 58 -28.79 -7.62 -35.33
N GLU A 59 -28.66 -8.27 -36.49
CA GLU A 59 -27.65 -7.95 -37.50
C GLU A 59 -28.36 -7.26 -38.67
N VAL A 60 -27.96 -6.02 -38.95
CA VAL A 60 -28.55 -5.17 -39.99
C VAL A 60 -27.48 -4.82 -41.00
N GLU A 61 -27.68 -5.23 -42.25
CA GLU A 61 -26.75 -4.93 -43.35
C GLU A 61 -27.30 -3.80 -44.22
N ASN A 62 -26.48 -2.78 -44.45
CA ASN A 62 -26.82 -1.70 -45.37
C ASN A 62 -25.55 -1.19 -46.08
N GLY A 63 -25.55 -1.19 -47.42
CA GLY A 63 -24.42 -0.69 -48.22
C GLY A 63 -23.09 -1.41 -47.98
N GLY A 64 -23.12 -2.72 -47.67
CA GLY A 64 -21.93 -3.54 -47.41
C GLY A 64 -21.37 -3.46 -45.99
N PHE A 65 -21.99 -2.72 -45.08
CA PHE A 65 -21.63 -2.66 -43.66
C PHE A 65 -22.67 -3.37 -42.80
N VAL A 66 -22.22 -4.23 -41.89
CA VAL A 66 -23.08 -4.90 -40.89
C VAL A 66 -23.01 -4.14 -39.57
N LYS A 67 -24.15 -3.65 -39.09
CA LYS A 67 -24.30 -3.10 -37.73
C LYS A 67 -25.04 -4.09 -36.84
N ARG A 68 -24.65 -4.12 -35.56
CA ARG A 68 -25.19 -5.04 -34.56
C ARG A 68 -25.85 -4.29 -33.41
N TYR A 69 -27.02 -4.77 -32.99
CA TYR A 69 -27.78 -4.25 -31.85
C TYR A 69 -28.32 -5.39 -31.00
N VAL A 70 -28.68 -5.11 -29.76
CA VAL A 70 -29.29 -6.11 -28.86
C VAL A 70 -30.69 -5.67 -28.48
N VAL A 71 -31.66 -6.58 -28.60
CA VAL A 71 -33.02 -6.41 -28.09
C VAL A 71 -33.17 -7.27 -26.85
N ARG A 72 -33.63 -6.67 -25.76
CA ARG A 72 -34.01 -7.38 -24.54
C ARG A 72 -35.48 -7.13 -24.27
N LYS A 73 -36.27 -8.20 -24.27
CA LYS A 73 -37.73 -8.14 -24.16
C LYS A 73 -38.23 -8.89 -22.94
N LYS A 74 -39.40 -8.49 -22.46
CA LYS A 74 -40.10 -9.19 -21.38
C LYS A 74 -40.60 -10.57 -21.86
N PRO A 75 -40.55 -11.63 -21.03
CA PRO A 75 -41.08 -12.94 -21.41
C PRO A 75 -42.59 -12.90 -21.69
N PRO A 76 -43.10 -13.75 -22.58
CA PRO A 76 -44.54 -13.87 -22.79
C PRO A 76 -45.22 -14.59 -21.61
N GLY A 77 -46.51 -14.30 -21.34
CA GLY A 77 -47.35 -15.01 -20.36
C GLY A 77 -47.69 -14.23 -19.08
N LYS A 78 -48.46 -14.85 -18.17
CA LYS A 78 -48.78 -14.29 -16.85
C LYS A 78 -47.57 -14.44 -15.92
N LEU A 79 -46.90 -13.32 -15.64
CA LEU A 79 -45.70 -13.27 -14.80
C LEU A 79 -46.03 -12.83 -13.36
N LEU A 80 -45.16 -13.20 -12.42
CA LEU A 80 -45.23 -12.71 -11.03
C LEU A 80 -45.08 -11.18 -11.01
N GLN A 81 -45.83 -10.51 -10.12
CA GLN A 81 -45.77 -9.05 -9.97
C GLN A 81 -44.33 -8.61 -9.67
N SER A 82 -43.85 -7.57 -10.37
CA SER A 82 -42.48 -7.02 -10.30
C SER A 82 -41.33 -7.90 -10.83
N ALA A 83 -41.59 -9.08 -11.39
CA ALA A 83 -40.59 -9.85 -12.12
C ALA A 83 -40.46 -9.35 -13.56
N HIS A 84 -39.28 -9.49 -14.17
CA HIS A 84 -39.02 -9.14 -15.58
C HIS A 84 -39.33 -7.68 -15.95
N ALA A 85 -38.97 -6.74 -15.07
CA ALA A 85 -39.16 -5.29 -15.28
C ALA A 85 -38.08 -4.70 -16.19
N VAL A 86 -38.19 -4.94 -17.50
CA VAL A 86 -37.23 -4.47 -18.52
C VAL A 86 -37.12 -2.93 -18.59
N ASP A 87 -38.14 -2.22 -18.15
CA ASP A 87 -38.14 -0.76 -18.06
C ASP A 87 -37.23 -0.24 -16.94
N ARG A 88 -37.16 -0.96 -15.82
CA ARG A 88 -36.22 -0.66 -14.74
C ARG A 88 -34.77 -0.93 -15.16
N GLU A 89 -34.52 -2.02 -15.88
CA GLU A 89 -33.20 -2.30 -16.47
C GLU A 89 -32.77 -1.15 -17.41
N TYR A 90 -33.66 -0.71 -18.30
CA TYR A 90 -33.40 0.43 -19.17
C TYR A 90 -33.07 1.70 -18.37
N GLN A 91 -33.81 2.00 -17.31
CA GLN A 91 -33.60 3.17 -16.46
C GLN A 91 -32.19 3.19 -15.84
N VAL A 92 -31.76 2.07 -15.25
CA VAL A 92 -30.44 1.99 -14.59
C VAL A 92 -29.29 2.02 -15.60
N LEU A 93 -29.42 1.30 -16.72
CA LEU A 93 -28.43 1.31 -17.80
C LEU A 93 -28.25 2.71 -18.40
N ARG A 94 -29.37 3.42 -18.63
CA ARG A 94 -29.35 4.79 -19.14
C ARG A 94 -28.65 5.74 -18.15
N ALA A 95 -29.07 5.73 -16.90
CA ALA A 95 -28.51 6.61 -15.87
C ALA A 95 -26.99 6.39 -15.69
N LEU A 96 -26.55 5.13 -15.64
CA LEU A 96 -25.14 4.79 -15.53
C LEU A 96 -24.35 5.16 -16.79
N GLY A 97 -24.86 4.83 -17.98
CA GLY A 97 -24.15 5.05 -19.25
C GLY A 97 -24.06 6.52 -19.67
N GLU A 98 -25.05 7.34 -19.32
CA GLU A 98 -25.05 8.77 -19.66
C GLU A 98 -24.26 9.62 -18.64
N SER A 99 -24.25 9.22 -17.36
CA SER A 99 -23.78 10.09 -16.26
C SER A 99 -22.53 9.58 -15.54
N THR A 100 -22.03 8.39 -15.85
CA THR A 100 -20.89 7.79 -15.14
C THR A 100 -19.87 7.15 -16.09
N LYS A 101 -18.76 6.67 -15.51
CA LYS A 101 -17.75 5.86 -16.23
C LYS A 101 -17.93 4.35 -16.00
N VAL A 102 -19.02 3.94 -15.35
CA VAL A 102 -19.30 2.52 -15.14
C VAL A 102 -19.53 1.87 -16.51
N PRO A 103 -18.82 0.79 -16.85
CA PRO A 103 -18.94 0.17 -18.16
C PRO A 103 -20.29 -0.55 -18.26
N VAL A 104 -21.23 0.05 -18.99
CA VAL A 104 -22.55 -0.53 -19.29
C VAL A 104 -22.85 -0.35 -20.78
N PRO A 105 -23.61 -1.26 -21.43
CA PRO A 105 -24.01 -1.09 -22.81
C PRO A 105 -24.88 0.17 -22.95
N LYS A 106 -24.64 0.96 -23.99
CA LYS A 106 -25.49 2.11 -24.29
C LYS A 106 -26.90 1.63 -24.65
N VAL A 107 -27.92 2.14 -23.96
CA VAL A 107 -29.32 1.90 -24.32
C VAL A 107 -29.82 2.98 -25.28
N PHE A 108 -30.60 2.59 -26.28
CA PHE A 108 -31.08 3.48 -27.34
C PHE A 108 -32.53 3.91 -27.12
N CYS A 109 -33.45 2.95 -26.96
CA CYS A 109 -34.87 3.23 -26.77
C CYS A 109 -35.56 2.15 -25.93
N LEU A 110 -36.65 2.53 -25.27
CA LEU A 110 -37.58 1.65 -24.56
C LEU A 110 -38.94 1.72 -25.25
N CYS A 111 -39.52 0.58 -25.60
CA CYS A 111 -40.87 0.44 -26.14
C CYS A 111 -41.79 -0.20 -25.11
N ARG A 112 -42.88 0.48 -24.78
CA ARG A 112 -43.98 -0.03 -23.93
C ARG A 112 -45.26 -0.30 -24.73
N ASP A 113 -45.22 -0.09 -26.04
CA ASP A 113 -46.33 -0.38 -26.93
C ASP A 113 -46.31 -1.87 -27.30
N ALA A 114 -47.20 -2.63 -26.66
CA ALA A 114 -47.35 -4.05 -26.91
C ALA A 114 -47.80 -4.37 -28.36
N SER A 115 -48.31 -3.40 -29.13
CA SER A 115 -48.67 -3.62 -30.53
C SER A 115 -47.46 -3.83 -31.45
N VAL A 116 -46.25 -3.47 -31.02
CA VAL A 116 -45.03 -3.58 -31.85
C VAL A 116 -44.51 -5.01 -31.92
N ILE A 117 -44.22 -5.64 -30.77
CA ILE A 117 -43.73 -7.04 -30.72
C ILE A 117 -44.43 -7.90 -29.66
N GLY A 118 -45.60 -7.47 -29.18
CA GLY A 118 -46.42 -8.20 -28.19
C GLY A 118 -46.02 -7.99 -26.73
N THR A 119 -44.92 -7.27 -26.44
CA THR A 119 -44.41 -7.09 -25.08
C THR A 119 -43.43 -5.91 -24.98
N ASP A 120 -43.17 -5.45 -23.75
CA ASP A 120 -42.18 -4.38 -23.49
C ASP A 120 -40.77 -4.85 -23.86
N PHE A 121 -40.00 -3.97 -24.49
CA PHE A 121 -38.60 -4.24 -24.84
C PHE A 121 -37.77 -2.97 -24.89
N TYR A 122 -36.45 -3.12 -24.78
CA TYR A 122 -35.52 -2.05 -25.09
C TYR A 122 -34.44 -2.52 -26.05
N VAL A 123 -33.87 -1.56 -26.80
CA VAL A 123 -32.74 -1.78 -27.71
C VAL A 123 -31.49 -1.18 -27.08
N MET A 124 -30.39 -1.93 -27.11
CA MET A 124 -29.09 -1.51 -26.59
C MET A 124 -27.94 -1.88 -27.53
N GLU A 125 -26.78 -1.35 -27.23
CA GLU A 125 -25.51 -1.60 -27.92
C GLU A 125 -25.12 -3.07 -27.83
N TYR A 126 -24.62 -3.60 -28.94
CA TYR A 126 -23.92 -4.88 -28.95
C TYR A 126 -22.46 -4.66 -28.57
N LEU A 127 -22.04 -5.23 -27.44
CA LEU A 127 -20.66 -5.18 -26.99
C LEU A 127 -19.88 -6.36 -27.57
N GLU A 128 -19.08 -6.09 -28.60
CA GLU A 128 -18.17 -7.09 -29.17
C GLU A 128 -17.02 -7.35 -28.20
N GLY A 129 -17.11 -8.46 -27.48
CA GLY A 129 -16.16 -8.81 -26.41
C GLY A 129 -16.07 -10.31 -26.09
N ARG A 130 -15.40 -10.59 -24.98
CA ARG A 130 -15.18 -11.92 -24.39
C ARG A 130 -15.92 -12.04 -23.06
N ILE A 131 -16.56 -13.18 -22.82
CA ILE A 131 -17.18 -13.55 -21.54
C ILE A 131 -16.47 -14.79 -21.01
N PHE A 132 -16.19 -14.80 -19.70
CA PHE A 132 -15.60 -15.93 -19.01
C PHE A 132 -16.66 -16.66 -18.19
N ILE A 133 -17.13 -17.79 -18.71
CA ILE A 133 -18.16 -18.60 -18.04
C ILE A 133 -17.57 -19.34 -16.83
N ASP A 134 -16.35 -19.87 -16.97
CA ASP A 134 -15.65 -20.56 -15.89
C ASP A 134 -14.78 -19.58 -15.08
N PRO A 135 -15.06 -19.36 -13.78
CA PRO A 135 -14.27 -18.49 -12.92
C PRO A 135 -12.83 -18.97 -12.72
N LYS A 136 -12.50 -20.22 -13.04
CA LYS A 136 -11.11 -20.74 -13.02
C LYS A 136 -10.24 -20.19 -14.16
N LEU A 137 -10.85 -19.53 -15.15
CA LEU A 137 -10.18 -18.92 -16.30
C LEU A 137 -9.23 -19.88 -17.05
N PRO A 138 -9.70 -21.09 -17.45
CA PRO A 138 -8.81 -22.08 -18.05
C PRO A 138 -8.30 -21.62 -19.41
N GLY A 139 -7.00 -21.85 -19.65
CA GLY A 139 -6.28 -21.43 -20.86
C GLY A 139 -5.65 -20.04 -20.79
N LEU A 140 -5.83 -19.28 -19.70
CA LEU A 140 -5.08 -18.03 -19.46
C LEU A 140 -3.83 -18.27 -18.61
N ALA A 141 -2.78 -17.49 -18.89
CA ALA A 141 -1.57 -17.43 -18.07
C ALA A 141 -1.88 -16.84 -16.67
N PRO A 142 -1.16 -17.25 -15.61
CA PRO A 142 -1.41 -16.80 -14.23
C PRO A 142 -1.51 -15.27 -14.08
N GLU A 143 -0.62 -14.52 -14.73
CA GLU A 143 -0.58 -13.05 -14.63
C GLU A 143 -1.87 -12.40 -15.16
N ARG A 144 -2.43 -12.97 -16.24
CA ARG A 144 -3.68 -12.48 -16.85
C ARG A 144 -4.89 -12.82 -16.00
N ARG A 145 -4.90 -13.97 -15.31
CA ARG A 145 -5.98 -14.29 -14.35
C ARG A 145 -6.04 -13.26 -13.23
N GLY A 146 -4.89 -12.89 -12.69
CA GLY A 146 -4.79 -11.86 -11.66
C GLY A 146 -5.23 -10.48 -12.15
N ALA A 147 -4.89 -10.13 -13.40
CA ALA A 147 -5.35 -8.88 -14.01
C ALA A 147 -6.88 -8.82 -14.16
N ILE A 148 -7.50 -9.91 -14.62
CA ILE A 148 -8.96 -10.01 -14.77
C ILE A 148 -9.68 -9.83 -13.43
N TYR A 149 -9.28 -10.57 -12.40
CA TYR A 149 -9.91 -10.45 -11.09
C TYR A 149 -9.75 -9.06 -10.47
N ARG A 150 -8.59 -8.42 -10.69
CA ARG A 150 -8.36 -7.03 -10.27
C ARG A 150 -9.27 -6.04 -10.99
N GLU A 151 -9.45 -6.21 -12.30
CA GLU A 151 -10.35 -5.38 -13.09
C GLU A 151 -11.81 -5.54 -12.61
N ILE A 152 -12.26 -6.76 -12.32
CA ILE A 152 -13.59 -7.03 -11.75
C ILE A 152 -13.78 -6.28 -10.42
N ALA A 153 -12.81 -6.37 -9.51
CA ALA A 153 -12.86 -5.66 -8.22
C ALA A 153 -12.96 -4.13 -8.40
N LYS A 154 -12.19 -3.58 -9.35
CA LYS A 154 -12.20 -2.14 -9.66
C LYS A 154 -13.51 -1.67 -10.27
N VAL A 155 -14.07 -2.44 -11.20
CA VAL A 155 -15.36 -2.13 -11.84
C VAL A 155 -16.50 -2.21 -10.83
N LEU A 156 -16.48 -3.21 -9.95
CA LEU A 156 -17.45 -3.33 -8.86
C LEU A 156 -17.33 -2.15 -7.88
N ALA A 157 -16.11 -1.74 -7.53
CA ALA A 157 -15.87 -0.56 -6.70
C ALA A 157 -16.35 0.74 -7.39
N ALA A 158 -16.11 0.88 -8.70
CA ALA A 158 -16.57 2.02 -9.49
C ALA A 158 -18.10 2.10 -9.53
N LEU A 159 -18.78 0.95 -9.73
CA LEU A 159 -20.24 0.86 -9.61
C LEU A 159 -20.71 1.29 -8.22
N HIS A 160 -20.05 0.80 -7.16
CA HIS A 160 -20.47 1.11 -5.80
C HIS A 160 -20.16 2.54 -5.34
N SER A 161 -19.28 3.24 -6.05
CA SER A 161 -18.93 4.65 -5.79
C SER A 161 -19.86 5.65 -6.46
N VAL A 162 -20.86 5.19 -7.23
CA VAL A 162 -21.81 6.05 -7.92
C VAL A 162 -22.74 6.75 -6.93
N ASP A 163 -22.81 8.08 -7.03
CA ASP A 163 -23.85 8.88 -6.39
C ASP A 163 -25.17 8.69 -7.11
N VAL A 164 -26.02 7.82 -6.56
CA VAL A 164 -27.32 7.47 -7.14
C VAL A 164 -28.31 8.63 -7.15
N ASP A 165 -28.16 9.63 -6.27
CA ASP A 165 -29.01 10.82 -6.28
C ASP A 165 -28.64 11.73 -7.45
N ALA A 166 -27.33 11.94 -7.64
CA ALA A 166 -26.80 12.77 -8.73
C ALA A 166 -27.18 12.25 -10.14
N ILE A 167 -27.33 10.94 -10.29
CA ILE A 167 -27.70 10.31 -11.59
C ILE A 167 -29.20 9.99 -11.72
N GLY A 168 -30.05 10.51 -10.83
CA GLY A 168 -31.51 10.36 -10.93
C GLY A 168 -32.05 8.98 -10.54
N LEU A 169 -31.24 8.16 -9.86
CA LEU A 169 -31.64 6.86 -9.30
C LEU A 169 -32.04 6.95 -7.82
N GLY A 170 -32.20 8.15 -7.25
CA GLY A 170 -32.50 8.34 -5.82
C GLY A 170 -33.74 7.59 -5.32
N ILE A 171 -34.75 7.41 -6.17
CA ILE A 171 -36.01 6.68 -5.90
C ILE A 171 -36.05 5.27 -6.51
N TYR A 172 -34.92 4.75 -7.01
CA TYR A 172 -34.86 3.46 -7.70
C TYR A 172 -35.20 2.28 -6.77
N GLY A 173 -34.93 2.40 -5.47
CA GLY A 173 -35.24 1.40 -4.45
C GLY A 173 -35.07 1.95 -3.03
N ARG A 174 -35.39 1.13 -2.01
CA ARG A 174 -35.18 1.48 -0.60
C ARG A 174 -33.73 1.18 -0.19
N ARG A 175 -33.05 2.13 0.45
CA ARG A 175 -31.61 2.02 0.80
C ARG A 175 -31.34 1.34 2.12
N ASP A 176 -32.11 1.68 3.13
CA ASP A 176 -32.08 1.13 4.49
C ASP A 176 -32.57 -0.32 4.50
N HIS A 177 -32.24 -1.09 5.53
CA HIS A 177 -32.74 -2.45 5.82
C HIS A 177 -32.75 -3.41 4.63
N TYR A 178 -31.77 -3.32 3.73
CA TYR A 178 -31.73 -4.10 2.52
C TYR A 178 -31.57 -5.59 2.82
N CYS A 179 -30.55 -5.96 3.59
CA CYS A 179 -30.28 -7.35 3.95
C CYS A 179 -31.48 -7.95 4.69
N LYS A 180 -32.07 -7.23 5.66
CA LYS A 180 -33.28 -7.69 6.37
C LYS A 180 -34.41 -8.05 5.41
N ARG A 181 -34.77 -7.11 4.52
CA ARG A 181 -35.87 -7.31 3.57
C ARG A 181 -35.59 -8.45 2.59
N GLN A 182 -34.35 -8.59 2.16
CA GLN A 182 -33.99 -9.66 1.25
C GLN A 182 -34.09 -11.02 1.95
N VAL A 183 -33.61 -11.15 3.19
CA VAL A 183 -33.78 -12.40 3.96
C VAL A 183 -35.26 -12.76 4.06
N GLU A 184 -36.11 -11.84 4.52
CA GLU A 184 -37.55 -12.07 4.64
C GLU A 184 -38.21 -12.43 3.30
N ARG A 185 -37.84 -11.76 2.20
CA ARG A 185 -38.38 -12.02 0.86
C ARG A 185 -37.99 -13.41 0.37
N TRP A 186 -36.72 -13.77 0.45
CA TRP A 186 -36.23 -15.07 -0.02
C TRP A 186 -36.71 -16.22 0.87
N THR A 187 -36.88 -16.00 2.18
CA THR A 187 -37.54 -16.98 3.07
C THR A 187 -38.97 -17.26 2.62
N LYS A 188 -39.77 -16.22 2.35
CA LYS A 188 -41.15 -16.38 1.85
C LYS A 188 -41.18 -17.13 0.51
N GLN A 189 -40.27 -16.80 -0.40
CA GLN A 189 -40.17 -17.48 -1.71
C GLN A 189 -39.73 -18.94 -1.57
N TYR A 190 -38.80 -19.24 -0.66
CA TYR A 190 -38.38 -20.60 -0.37
C TYR A 190 -39.56 -21.42 0.16
N ILE A 191 -40.25 -20.93 1.20
CA ILE A 191 -41.41 -21.60 1.78
C ILE A 191 -42.47 -21.89 0.71
N ALA A 192 -42.81 -20.89 -0.11
CA ALA A 192 -43.78 -21.07 -1.19
C ALA A 192 -43.34 -22.14 -2.21
N SER A 193 -42.04 -22.30 -2.44
CA SER A 193 -41.48 -23.30 -3.35
C SER A 193 -41.46 -24.72 -2.75
N THR A 194 -41.48 -24.84 -1.41
CA THR A 194 -41.40 -26.09 -0.65
C THR A 194 -42.70 -26.45 0.08
N CYS A 195 -43.81 -25.75 -0.20
CA CYS A 195 -45.12 -26.06 0.38
C CYS A 195 -45.73 -27.36 -0.17
N ASP A 196 -45.26 -27.84 -1.33
CA ASP A 196 -45.71 -29.08 -1.95
C ASP A 196 -45.03 -30.29 -1.30
N SER A 197 -45.78 -31.33 -0.96
CA SER A 197 -45.27 -32.56 -0.33
C SER A 197 -44.22 -33.30 -1.17
N ARG A 198 -44.14 -33.01 -2.48
CA ARG A 198 -43.14 -33.57 -3.41
C ARG A 198 -41.73 -33.00 -3.22
N TYR A 199 -41.58 -31.87 -2.52
CA TYR A 199 -40.27 -31.29 -2.19
C TYR A 199 -40.30 -30.70 -0.76
N PRO A 200 -40.07 -31.55 0.26
CA PRO A 200 -40.18 -31.12 1.64
C PRO A 200 -39.14 -30.04 1.99
N SER A 201 -39.58 -29.06 2.78
CA SER A 201 -38.71 -28.00 3.30
C SER A 201 -37.54 -28.56 4.11
N ASN A 202 -36.34 -28.02 3.91
CA ASN A 202 -35.16 -28.34 4.70
C ASN A 202 -35.16 -27.48 5.99
N PRO A 203 -35.25 -28.08 7.19
CA PRO A 203 -35.25 -27.32 8.45
C PRO A 203 -34.04 -26.39 8.60
N LYS A 204 -32.85 -26.85 8.17
CA LYS A 204 -31.62 -26.05 8.23
C LYS A 204 -31.67 -24.75 7.42
N MET A 205 -32.50 -24.69 6.37
CA MET A 205 -32.69 -23.48 5.57
C MET A 205 -33.48 -22.41 6.36
N LEU A 206 -34.48 -22.85 7.13
CA LEU A 206 -35.27 -21.97 7.99
C LEU A 206 -34.45 -21.48 9.19
N GLU A 207 -33.66 -22.37 9.78
CA GLU A 207 -32.67 -22.02 10.81
C GLU A 207 -31.64 -21.01 10.28
N LEU A 208 -31.16 -21.19 9.05
CA LEU A 208 -30.22 -20.27 8.40
C LEU A 208 -30.85 -18.89 8.19
N ALA A 209 -32.12 -18.85 7.76
CA ALA A 209 -32.87 -17.59 7.65
C ALA A 209 -32.98 -16.88 9.01
N GLN A 210 -33.28 -17.62 10.08
CA GLN A 210 -33.36 -17.08 11.43
C GLN A 210 -32.00 -16.56 11.91
N TRP A 211 -30.92 -17.31 11.66
CA TRP A 211 -29.56 -16.89 11.99
C TRP A 211 -29.20 -15.59 11.28
N LEU A 212 -29.50 -15.48 9.97
CA LEU A 212 -29.27 -14.26 9.19
C LEU A 212 -30.06 -13.08 9.78
N LEU A 213 -31.33 -13.25 10.15
CA LEU A 213 -32.12 -12.17 10.77
C LEU A 213 -31.54 -11.69 12.11
N GLN A 214 -30.86 -12.57 12.86
CA GLN A 214 -30.22 -12.24 14.14
C GLN A 214 -28.83 -11.58 13.98
N HIS A 215 -28.17 -11.75 12.83
CA HIS A 215 -26.79 -11.33 12.59
C HIS A 215 -26.67 -10.25 11.50
N ILE A 216 -27.73 -9.49 11.26
CA ILE A 216 -27.74 -8.42 10.27
C ILE A 216 -26.69 -7.36 10.64
N PRO A 217 -25.78 -6.98 9.73
CA PRO A 217 -24.79 -5.93 9.97
C PRO A 217 -25.48 -4.61 10.36
N SER A 218 -24.94 -3.92 11.37
CA SER A 218 -25.52 -2.66 11.88
C SER A 218 -25.66 -1.60 10.79
N GLU A 219 -24.70 -1.55 9.86
CA GLU A 219 -24.68 -0.66 8.70
C GLU A 219 -25.86 -0.86 7.73
N ASP A 220 -26.55 -2.01 7.74
CA ASP A 220 -27.73 -2.25 6.90
C ASP A 220 -28.89 -1.32 7.28
N SER A 221 -28.97 -0.86 8.52
CA SER A 221 -30.00 0.09 8.96
C SER A 221 -29.77 1.52 8.47
N SER A 222 -28.54 1.84 8.02
CA SER A 222 -28.18 3.19 7.61
C SER A 222 -28.61 3.47 6.17
N ARG A 223 -29.30 4.60 5.95
CA ARG A 223 -29.60 5.09 4.60
C ARG A 223 -28.35 5.61 3.87
N ALA A 224 -27.35 6.07 4.63
CA ALA A 224 -26.13 6.69 4.10
C ALA A 224 -25.12 5.66 3.53
N SER A 225 -25.19 4.40 3.97
CA SER A 225 -24.35 3.30 3.46
C SER A 225 -24.97 2.60 2.24
N GLY A 226 -26.24 2.88 1.93
CA GLY A 226 -26.99 2.24 0.86
C GLY A 226 -26.76 2.92 -0.50
N GLY A 227 -26.25 2.16 -1.46
CA GLY A 227 -26.01 2.62 -2.83
C GLY A 227 -26.59 1.66 -3.85
N ILE A 228 -26.18 1.78 -5.12
CA ILE A 228 -26.62 0.86 -6.16
C ILE A 228 -26.06 -0.54 -5.92
N VAL A 229 -26.95 -1.54 -5.98
CA VAL A 229 -26.67 -2.98 -5.88
C VAL A 229 -27.10 -3.60 -7.20
N HIS A 230 -26.19 -4.28 -7.88
CA HIS A 230 -26.46 -5.03 -9.09
C HIS A 230 -27.34 -6.25 -8.80
N GLY A 231 -27.06 -6.96 -7.72
CA GLY A 231 -27.80 -8.12 -7.26
C GLY A 231 -27.44 -9.43 -7.97
N ASP A 232 -26.58 -9.44 -8.97
CA ASP A 232 -26.09 -10.66 -9.65
C ASP A 232 -24.71 -10.44 -10.28
N PHE A 233 -23.83 -9.75 -9.54
CA PHE A 233 -22.51 -9.39 -10.06
C PHE A 233 -21.56 -10.59 -9.98
N ARG A 234 -21.27 -11.20 -11.13
CA ARG A 234 -20.41 -12.38 -11.32
C ARG A 234 -19.67 -12.30 -12.64
N ILE A 235 -18.56 -13.02 -12.75
CA ILE A 235 -17.59 -12.89 -13.86
C ILE A 235 -18.20 -13.13 -15.25
N ASP A 236 -19.22 -13.96 -15.36
CA ASP A 236 -19.91 -14.28 -16.61
C ASP A 236 -21.02 -13.28 -16.97
N ASN A 237 -21.38 -12.38 -16.06
CA ASN A 237 -22.20 -11.20 -16.34
C ASN A 237 -21.36 -9.97 -16.71
N VAL A 238 -20.06 -10.16 -16.96
CA VAL A 238 -19.12 -9.09 -17.31
C VAL A 238 -18.50 -9.37 -18.68
N VAL A 239 -18.57 -8.38 -19.58
CA VAL A 239 -17.97 -8.42 -20.91
C VAL A 239 -16.60 -7.75 -20.87
N PHE A 240 -15.57 -8.50 -21.25
CA PHE A 240 -14.21 -8.00 -21.43
C PHE A 240 -13.97 -7.61 -22.89
N HIS A 241 -13.04 -6.68 -23.10
CA HIS A 241 -12.58 -6.31 -24.42
C HIS A 241 -12.08 -7.55 -25.20
N PRO A 242 -12.23 -7.61 -26.54
CA PRO A 242 -11.78 -8.74 -27.35
C PRO A 242 -10.32 -9.13 -27.12
N ASN A 243 -9.45 -8.13 -26.94
CA ASN A 243 -8.00 -8.32 -26.88
C ASN A 243 -7.36 -7.85 -25.57
N GLU A 244 -8.08 -7.04 -24.77
CA GLU A 244 -7.56 -6.47 -23.53
C GLU A 244 -8.25 -7.09 -22.32
N ASP A 245 -7.58 -7.10 -21.17
CA ASP A 245 -8.14 -7.58 -19.89
C ASP A 245 -8.91 -6.46 -19.14
N ARG A 246 -9.58 -5.60 -19.92
CA ARG A 246 -10.40 -4.48 -19.47
C ARG A 246 -11.88 -4.80 -19.63
N VAL A 247 -12.71 -4.40 -18.68
CA VAL A 247 -14.17 -4.57 -18.78
C VAL A 247 -14.77 -3.48 -19.65
N ILE A 248 -15.66 -3.89 -20.54
CA ILE A 248 -16.41 -3.01 -21.46
C ILE A 248 -17.92 -3.02 -21.21
N GLY A 249 -18.45 -3.94 -20.41
CA GLY A 249 -19.85 -3.92 -20.02
C GLY A 249 -20.20 -4.83 -18.85
N ILE A 250 -21.09 -4.35 -17.99
CA ILE A 250 -21.79 -5.12 -16.95
C ILE A 250 -23.20 -5.42 -17.47
N LEU A 251 -23.59 -6.69 -17.43
CA LEU A 251 -24.85 -7.20 -17.96
C LEU A 251 -25.77 -7.72 -16.84
N ASP A 252 -27.03 -7.95 -17.19
CA ASP A 252 -28.06 -8.59 -16.35
C ASP A 252 -28.49 -7.79 -15.10
N TRP A 253 -29.07 -6.63 -15.35
CA TRP A 253 -29.51 -5.68 -14.32
C TRP A 253 -30.87 -6.00 -13.69
N GLU A 254 -31.44 -7.19 -13.93
CA GLU A 254 -32.82 -7.52 -13.51
C GLU A 254 -33.01 -7.41 -11.98
N LEU A 255 -32.02 -7.85 -11.21
CA LEU A 255 -32.10 -7.90 -9.75
C LEU A 255 -31.61 -6.61 -9.08
N SER A 256 -31.29 -5.58 -9.89
CA SER A 256 -30.68 -4.37 -9.40
C SER A 256 -31.65 -3.51 -8.59
N THR A 257 -31.14 -2.91 -7.53
CA THR A 257 -31.89 -2.03 -6.64
C THR A 257 -30.94 -1.14 -5.85
N LEU A 258 -31.46 -0.38 -4.89
CA LEU A 258 -30.64 0.30 -3.90
C LEU A 258 -30.55 -0.53 -2.62
N GLY A 259 -29.43 -0.49 -1.93
CA GLY A 259 -29.23 -1.24 -0.70
C GLY A 259 -27.77 -1.42 -0.29
N ASN A 260 -27.52 -2.47 0.50
CA ASN A 260 -26.19 -2.76 1.01
C ASN A 260 -25.32 -3.43 -0.07
N GLN A 261 -24.35 -2.68 -0.57
CA GLN A 261 -23.49 -3.07 -1.69
C GLN A 261 -22.51 -4.20 -1.38
N MET A 262 -22.25 -4.50 -0.09
CA MET A 262 -21.35 -5.60 0.28
C MET A 262 -21.94 -6.97 -0.10
N THR A 263 -23.25 -7.06 -0.33
CA THR A 263 -23.87 -8.29 -0.83
C THR A 263 -23.42 -8.65 -2.24
N ASP A 264 -23.16 -7.65 -3.10
CA ASP A 264 -22.62 -7.93 -4.44
C ASP A 264 -21.20 -8.46 -4.35
N VAL A 265 -20.37 -7.89 -3.48
CA VAL A 265 -18.98 -8.32 -3.27
C VAL A 265 -18.93 -9.76 -2.80
N ALA A 266 -19.76 -10.13 -1.81
CA ALA A 266 -19.83 -11.50 -1.33
C ALA A 266 -20.36 -12.47 -2.38
N TYR A 267 -21.30 -12.03 -3.21
CA TYR A 267 -21.83 -12.84 -4.31
C TYR A 267 -20.79 -13.03 -5.43
N SER A 268 -19.97 -12.02 -5.74
CA SER A 268 -18.81 -12.17 -6.63
C SER A 268 -17.76 -13.13 -6.09
N CYS A 269 -17.64 -13.23 -4.76
CA CYS A 269 -16.74 -14.16 -4.09
C CYS A 269 -17.29 -15.59 -3.96
N LEU A 270 -18.48 -15.89 -4.48
CA LEU A 270 -19.13 -17.18 -4.23
C LEU A 270 -18.30 -18.37 -4.73
N ALA A 271 -17.60 -18.23 -5.86
CA ALA A 271 -16.73 -19.26 -6.44
C ALA A 271 -15.54 -19.66 -5.52
N TYR A 272 -15.11 -18.78 -4.60
CA TYR A 272 -14.10 -19.13 -3.60
C TYR A 272 -14.63 -20.16 -2.60
N ASN A 273 -15.93 -20.14 -2.33
CA ASN A 273 -16.53 -20.91 -1.25
C ASN A 273 -17.27 -22.16 -1.77
N VAL A 274 -17.94 -22.06 -2.91
CA VAL A 274 -18.74 -23.13 -3.51
C VAL A 274 -18.65 -23.10 -5.03
N ASP A 275 -18.56 -24.27 -5.66
CA ASP A 275 -18.58 -24.42 -7.12
C ASP A 275 -20.00 -24.78 -7.56
N ILE A 276 -20.70 -23.79 -8.13
CA ILE A 276 -22.09 -23.91 -8.58
C ILE A 276 -22.11 -23.97 -10.10
N ASN A 277 -21.70 -25.11 -10.66
CA ASN A 277 -21.92 -25.38 -12.08
C ASN A 277 -23.25 -26.12 -12.25
N LEU A 278 -24.14 -25.54 -13.06
CA LEU A 278 -25.46 -26.12 -13.41
C LEU A 278 -25.35 -27.47 -14.13
N GLU A 279 -24.20 -27.80 -14.72
CA GLU A 279 -23.94 -29.09 -15.34
C GLU A 279 -23.59 -30.19 -14.33
N ASN A 280 -23.22 -29.82 -13.10
CA ASN A 280 -22.86 -30.77 -12.05
C ASN A 280 -24.12 -31.30 -11.34
N GLN A 281 -24.10 -32.59 -10.98
CA GLN A 281 -25.18 -33.22 -10.23
C GLN A 281 -25.35 -32.67 -8.80
N GLN A 282 -24.30 -32.03 -8.25
CA GLN A 282 -24.19 -31.52 -6.88
C GLN A 282 -23.38 -30.23 -6.85
N ALA A 283 -23.57 -29.41 -5.82
CA ALA A 283 -22.68 -28.27 -5.59
C ALA A 283 -21.30 -28.76 -5.15
N GLY A 284 -20.26 -28.26 -5.81
CA GLY A 284 -18.87 -28.63 -5.52
C GLY A 284 -18.23 -27.74 -4.45
N LYS A 285 -17.06 -28.14 -3.99
CA LYS A 285 -16.22 -27.33 -3.11
C LYS A 285 -15.61 -26.16 -3.90
N GLY A 286 -15.63 -24.94 -3.33
CA GLY A 286 -15.01 -23.76 -3.96
C GLY A 286 -13.47 -23.76 -3.89
N PHE A 287 -12.86 -22.69 -4.40
CA PHE A 287 -11.40 -22.55 -4.50
C PHE A 287 -10.67 -22.66 -3.16
N GLU A 288 -11.24 -22.18 -2.05
CA GLU A 288 -10.61 -22.27 -0.73
C GLU A 288 -10.40 -23.72 -0.26
N LEU A 289 -11.24 -24.64 -0.72
CA LEU A 289 -11.20 -26.05 -0.32
C LEU A 289 -10.55 -26.97 -1.35
N THR A 290 -10.50 -26.53 -2.62
CA THR A 290 -9.96 -27.32 -3.75
C THR A 290 -8.59 -26.84 -4.22
N GLY A 291 -8.14 -25.68 -3.73
CA GLY A 291 -6.94 -24.99 -4.20
C GLY A 291 -7.31 -23.84 -5.15
N ILE A 292 -6.71 -22.67 -4.92
CA ILE A 292 -6.89 -21.50 -5.78
C ILE A 292 -6.02 -21.69 -7.03
N PRO A 293 -6.60 -21.64 -8.25
CA PRO A 293 -5.80 -21.74 -9.47
C PRO A 293 -4.72 -20.66 -9.52
N GLU A 294 -3.51 -21.05 -9.94
CA GLU A 294 -2.36 -20.14 -9.99
C GLU A 294 -2.71 -18.84 -10.73
N GLY A 295 -2.39 -17.70 -10.11
CA GLY A 295 -2.66 -16.37 -10.64
C GLY A 295 -4.01 -15.76 -10.26
N ILE A 296 -4.98 -16.54 -9.78
CA ILE A 296 -6.22 -16.00 -9.19
C ILE A 296 -5.91 -15.50 -7.77
N PRO A 297 -6.27 -14.26 -7.40
CA PRO A 297 -6.05 -13.76 -6.04
C PRO A 297 -6.91 -14.55 -5.05
N SER A 298 -6.43 -14.69 -3.81
CA SER A 298 -7.27 -15.20 -2.72
C SER A 298 -8.50 -14.31 -2.48
N GLN A 299 -9.53 -14.86 -1.82
CA GLN A 299 -10.72 -14.08 -1.46
C GLN A 299 -10.36 -12.82 -0.66
N ALA A 300 -9.40 -12.93 0.27
CA ALA A 300 -8.92 -11.80 1.05
C ALA A 300 -8.24 -10.73 0.17
N GLU A 301 -7.41 -11.13 -0.80
CA GLU A 301 -6.76 -10.20 -1.73
C GLU A 301 -7.76 -9.51 -2.66
N PHE A 302 -8.74 -10.25 -3.21
CA PHE A 302 -9.81 -9.67 -4.03
C PHE A 302 -10.64 -8.65 -3.24
N LEU A 303 -11.06 -9.03 -2.04
CA LEU A 303 -11.84 -8.18 -1.15
C LEU A 303 -11.05 -6.94 -0.76
N ALA A 304 -9.75 -7.09 -0.51
CA ALA A 304 -8.92 -5.98 -0.10
C ALA A 304 -8.72 -5.01 -1.28
N GLU A 305 -8.51 -5.49 -2.51
CA GLU A 305 -8.46 -4.63 -3.71
C GLU A 305 -9.76 -3.82 -3.85
N TYR A 306 -10.92 -4.48 -3.69
CA TYR A 306 -12.23 -3.84 -3.72
C TYR A 306 -12.41 -2.79 -2.60
N CYS A 307 -12.13 -3.14 -1.33
CA CYS A 307 -12.28 -2.24 -0.19
C CYS A 307 -11.43 -1.00 -0.37
N SER A 308 -10.21 -1.20 -0.85
CA SER A 308 -9.28 -0.11 -1.11
C SER A 308 -9.83 0.79 -2.24
N ALA A 309 -10.29 0.21 -3.36
CA ALA A 309 -10.79 0.96 -4.52
C ALA A 309 -12.11 1.70 -4.27
N SER A 310 -12.95 1.17 -3.38
CA SER A 310 -14.24 1.75 -3.01
C SER A 310 -14.17 2.64 -1.77
N GLY A 311 -13.04 2.67 -1.06
CA GLY A 311 -12.91 3.36 0.23
C GLY A 311 -13.75 2.76 1.36
N LYS A 312 -14.24 1.53 1.21
CA LYS A 312 -15.07 0.85 2.22
C LYS A 312 -14.24 0.17 3.30
N PRO A 313 -14.73 0.12 4.56
CA PRO A 313 -14.03 -0.54 5.65
C PRO A 313 -13.87 -2.05 5.40
N TRP A 314 -12.83 -2.62 6.00
CA TRP A 314 -12.56 -4.06 5.95
C TRP A 314 -13.64 -4.84 6.74
N PRO A 315 -14.41 -5.76 6.12
CA PRO A 315 -15.60 -6.33 6.74
C PRO A 315 -15.32 -7.60 7.57
N ALA A 316 -14.14 -7.77 8.17
CA ALA A 316 -13.72 -9.01 8.85
C ALA A 316 -14.76 -9.55 9.84
N SER A 317 -15.35 -8.68 10.67
CA SER A 317 -16.31 -9.06 11.72
C SER A 317 -17.67 -9.49 11.19
N VAL A 318 -18.06 -9.04 9.99
CA VAL A 318 -19.39 -9.27 9.40
C VAL A 318 -19.35 -10.11 8.12
N TRP A 319 -18.18 -10.50 7.63
CA TRP A 319 -18.03 -11.20 6.35
C TRP A 319 -18.75 -12.54 6.29
N LYS A 320 -18.82 -13.27 7.42
CA LYS A 320 -19.60 -14.51 7.52
C LYS A 320 -21.06 -14.30 7.14
N PHE A 321 -21.65 -13.20 7.59
CA PHE A 321 -23.02 -12.86 7.26
C PHE A 321 -23.20 -12.71 5.75
N TYR A 322 -22.36 -11.92 5.09
CA TYR A 322 -22.53 -11.63 3.67
C TYR A 322 -22.36 -12.86 2.77
N VAL A 323 -21.39 -13.74 3.06
CA VAL A 323 -21.19 -14.99 2.30
C VAL A 323 -22.32 -15.99 2.57
N ALA A 324 -22.75 -16.15 3.83
CA ALA A 324 -23.89 -16.99 4.18
C ALA A 324 -25.19 -16.49 3.53
N PHE A 325 -25.39 -15.17 3.49
CA PHE A 325 -26.52 -14.54 2.81
C PHE A 325 -26.51 -14.82 1.29
N ALA A 326 -25.35 -14.77 0.64
CA ALA A 326 -25.22 -15.13 -0.78
C ALA A 326 -25.60 -16.59 -1.05
N MET A 327 -25.12 -17.53 -0.22
CA MET A 327 -25.47 -18.96 -0.32
C MET A 327 -26.94 -19.22 -0.03
N PHE A 328 -27.51 -18.59 1.00
CA PHE A 328 -28.93 -18.65 1.35
C PHE A 328 -29.81 -18.20 0.17
N ARG A 329 -29.48 -17.07 -0.44
CA ARG A 329 -30.19 -16.57 -1.62
C ARG A 329 -30.09 -17.55 -2.79
N GLY A 330 -28.90 -18.08 -3.07
CA GLY A 330 -28.70 -19.11 -4.09
C GLY A 330 -29.57 -20.34 -3.84
N ALA A 331 -29.61 -20.85 -2.60
CA ALA A 331 -30.43 -21.99 -2.22
C ALA A 331 -31.93 -21.74 -2.45
N ALA A 332 -32.44 -20.56 -2.12
CA ALA A 332 -33.83 -20.18 -2.38
C ALA A 332 -34.15 -20.15 -3.89
N ILE A 333 -33.23 -19.64 -4.71
CA ILE A 333 -33.38 -19.64 -6.18
C ILE A 333 -33.43 -21.07 -6.73
N PHE A 334 -32.51 -21.93 -6.31
CA PHE A 334 -32.45 -23.32 -6.73
C PHE A 334 -33.68 -24.14 -6.32
N ALA A 335 -34.20 -23.91 -5.10
CA ALA A 335 -35.46 -24.48 -4.65
C ALA A 335 -36.63 -24.07 -5.55
N GLY A 336 -36.70 -22.79 -5.94
CA GLY A 336 -37.72 -22.29 -6.87
C GLY A 336 -37.58 -22.81 -8.30
N ILE A 337 -36.36 -23.08 -8.77
CA ILE A 337 -36.11 -23.74 -10.07
C ILE A 337 -36.61 -25.20 -10.02
N TYR A 338 -36.29 -25.92 -8.95
CA TYR A 338 -36.71 -27.31 -8.78
C TYR A 338 -38.24 -27.44 -8.65
N SER A 339 -38.87 -26.55 -7.89
CA SER A 339 -40.33 -26.49 -7.77
C SER A 339 -41.00 -26.28 -9.13
N ARG A 340 -40.49 -25.35 -9.96
CA ARG A 340 -40.99 -25.15 -11.33
C ARG A 340 -40.75 -26.35 -12.24
N TRP A 341 -39.66 -27.09 -12.04
CA TRP A 341 -39.39 -28.31 -12.79
C TRP A 341 -40.39 -29.42 -12.44
N LEU A 342 -40.73 -29.59 -11.15
CA LEU A 342 -41.79 -30.51 -10.72
C LEU A 342 -43.17 -30.17 -11.29
N MET A 343 -43.39 -28.90 -11.63
CA MET A 343 -44.59 -28.40 -12.30
C MET A 343 -44.52 -28.46 -13.84
N GLY A 344 -43.40 -28.93 -14.42
CA GLY A 344 -43.21 -29.01 -15.87
C GLY A 344 -42.89 -27.68 -16.56
N ASN A 345 -42.62 -26.61 -15.81
CA ASN A 345 -42.53 -25.23 -16.31
C ASN A 345 -41.12 -24.61 -16.15
N ALA A 346 -40.06 -25.41 -15.98
CA ALA A 346 -38.69 -24.91 -15.84
C ALA A 346 -38.03 -24.62 -17.20
N SER A 347 -37.48 -23.42 -17.37
CA SER A 347 -36.77 -23.00 -18.59
C SER A 347 -35.50 -23.81 -18.91
N GLY A 348 -34.90 -24.43 -17.89
CA GLY A 348 -33.68 -25.26 -18.03
C GLY A 348 -33.91 -26.70 -18.51
N GLY A 349 -35.17 -27.16 -18.66
CA GLY A 349 -35.48 -28.55 -19.01
C GLY A 349 -34.96 -29.55 -17.97
N GLU A 350 -34.41 -30.69 -18.42
CA GLU A 350 -33.88 -31.75 -17.54
C GLU A 350 -32.75 -31.27 -16.60
N ARG A 351 -32.02 -30.21 -16.95
CA ARG A 351 -30.95 -29.64 -16.10
C ARG A 351 -31.48 -29.11 -14.77
N ALA A 352 -32.75 -28.71 -14.71
CA ALA A 352 -33.40 -28.23 -13.48
C ALA A 352 -33.71 -29.35 -12.46
N ARG A 353 -33.57 -30.63 -12.84
CA ARG A 353 -33.81 -31.79 -11.97
C ARG A 353 -32.91 -31.81 -10.73
N ASN A 354 -31.66 -31.37 -10.88
CA ASN A 354 -30.66 -31.43 -9.79
C ASN A 354 -30.69 -30.20 -8.87
N SER A 355 -31.45 -29.16 -9.23
CA SER A 355 -31.50 -27.90 -8.48
C SER A 355 -31.98 -28.08 -7.04
N GLY A 356 -32.87 -29.05 -6.77
CA GLY A 356 -33.32 -29.32 -5.40
C GLY A 356 -32.21 -29.83 -4.48
N LYS A 357 -31.27 -30.61 -5.03
CA LYS A 357 -30.08 -31.10 -4.31
C LYS A 357 -29.07 -29.99 -4.11
N GLN A 358 -28.78 -29.21 -5.16
CA GLN A 358 -27.90 -28.04 -5.09
C GLN A 358 -28.36 -27.01 -4.05
N ALA A 359 -29.68 -26.82 -3.90
CA ALA A 359 -30.24 -25.97 -2.86
C ALA A 359 -29.85 -26.44 -1.46
N ASN A 360 -29.96 -27.75 -1.18
CA ASN A 360 -29.59 -28.32 0.11
C ASN A 360 -28.08 -28.27 0.36
N ASP A 361 -27.27 -28.57 -0.67
CA ASP A 361 -25.81 -28.50 -0.57
C ASP A 361 -25.35 -27.07 -0.20
N LEU A 362 -25.97 -26.04 -0.78
CA LEU A 362 -25.67 -24.63 -0.44
C LEU A 362 -26.00 -24.28 1.02
N VAL A 363 -27.08 -24.83 1.56
CA VAL A 363 -27.44 -24.66 2.97
C VAL A 363 -26.38 -25.30 3.86
N ASP A 364 -25.91 -26.51 3.53
CA ASP A 364 -24.86 -27.18 4.28
C ASP A 364 -23.51 -26.44 4.18
N PHE A 365 -23.15 -25.92 2.99
CA PHE A 365 -21.95 -25.08 2.84
C PHE A 365 -22.04 -23.78 3.65
N ALA A 366 -23.21 -23.14 3.71
CA ALA A 366 -23.41 -21.93 4.51
C ALA A 366 -23.17 -22.20 5.99
N TRP A 367 -23.73 -23.29 6.52
CA TRP A 367 -23.51 -23.69 7.91
C TRP A 367 -22.05 -24.06 8.20
N ALA A 368 -21.41 -24.79 7.30
CA ALA A 368 -19.98 -25.10 7.41
C ALA A 368 -19.11 -23.84 7.40
N TYR A 369 -19.47 -22.84 6.59
CA TYR A 369 -18.76 -21.56 6.53
C TYR A 369 -18.94 -20.73 7.81
N ILE A 370 -20.18 -20.65 8.34
CA ILE A 370 -20.48 -19.97 9.61
C ILE A 370 -19.68 -20.57 10.77
N ALA A 371 -19.55 -21.90 10.80
CA ALA A 371 -18.84 -22.65 11.85
C ALA A 371 -17.31 -22.44 11.86
N LYS A 372 -16.70 -21.94 10.77
CA LYS A 372 -15.25 -21.65 10.74
C LYS A 372 -14.88 -20.63 11.82
N LYS A 373 -13.82 -20.85 12.60
CA LYS A 373 -13.40 -19.91 13.66
C LYS A 373 -13.03 -18.52 13.10
N SER A 374 -12.32 -18.49 11.98
CA SER A 374 -11.99 -17.28 11.22
C SER A 374 -12.15 -17.55 9.73
N VAL A 375 -12.62 -16.55 8.99
CA VAL A 375 -12.85 -16.60 7.52
C VAL A 375 -12.11 -15.48 6.77
N LEU A 376 -11.62 -14.48 7.49
CA LEU A 376 -10.79 -13.40 6.99
C LEU A 376 -9.77 -13.02 8.08
N PRO A 377 -8.59 -12.53 7.71
CA PRO A 377 -7.66 -11.92 8.66
C PRO A 377 -8.28 -10.67 9.31
N ASP A 378 -7.84 -10.34 10.53
CA ASP A 378 -8.34 -9.19 11.30
C ASP A 378 -8.10 -7.84 10.59
N HIS A 379 -7.07 -7.79 9.77
CA HIS A 379 -6.73 -6.66 8.91
C HIS A 379 -6.65 -7.12 7.46
N PRO A 380 -6.97 -6.25 6.47
CA PRO A 380 -6.81 -6.60 5.07
C PRO A 380 -5.37 -7.05 4.84
N ALA A 381 -5.18 -8.10 4.04
CA ALA A 381 -3.87 -8.39 3.48
C ALA A 381 -3.40 -7.09 2.79
N SER A 382 -2.19 -6.59 3.08
CA SER A 382 -1.71 -5.31 2.58
C SER A 382 -1.93 -5.22 1.07
N VAL A 383 -3.02 -4.56 0.66
CA VAL A 383 -3.25 -4.20 -0.74
C VAL A 383 -2.27 -3.09 -0.94
N CYS A 384 -1.18 -3.46 -1.56
CA CYS A 384 -0.16 -2.51 -1.86
C CYS A 384 -0.78 -1.51 -2.85
N TYR A 385 -1.24 -0.37 -2.34
CA TYR A 385 -1.48 0.84 -3.14
C TYR A 385 -0.18 1.48 -3.62
N SER A 386 0.82 0.64 -3.85
CA SER A 386 1.75 0.94 -4.89
C SER A 386 1.11 0.55 -6.22
N LEU A 387 0.84 1.55 -7.06
CA LEU A 387 0.96 1.33 -8.49
C LEU A 387 2.23 0.47 -8.70
N ASN A 388 2.01 -0.76 -9.18
CA ASN A 388 2.96 -1.86 -9.36
C ASN A 388 4.34 -1.40 -9.86
N TYR A 389 5.18 -0.94 -8.94
CA TYR A 389 6.59 -0.65 -9.18
C TYR A 389 7.46 -0.98 -7.96
N PRO A 390 7.12 -0.63 -6.70
CA PRO A 390 7.94 -1.05 -5.56
C PRO A 390 7.70 -2.51 -5.17
N VAL A 391 6.50 -3.08 -5.39
CA VAL A 391 6.28 -4.53 -5.20
C VAL A 391 6.91 -5.34 -6.31
N LEU A 392 7.02 -4.82 -7.54
CA LEU A 392 7.75 -5.49 -8.60
C LEU A 392 9.26 -5.43 -8.36
N ILE A 393 9.84 -4.32 -7.89
CA ILE A 393 11.27 -4.29 -7.52
C ILE A 393 11.54 -5.14 -6.26
N ALA A 394 10.66 -5.10 -5.26
CA ALA A 394 10.79 -5.95 -4.08
C ALA A 394 10.58 -7.44 -4.41
N ARG A 395 9.60 -7.80 -5.27
CA ARG A 395 9.38 -9.17 -5.75
C ARG A 395 10.43 -9.61 -6.77
N ASP A 396 10.99 -8.73 -7.59
CA ASP A 396 12.06 -9.06 -8.56
C ASP A 396 13.41 -9.18 -7.87
N CYS A 397 13.69 -8.39 -6.81
CA CYS A 397 14.78 -8.71 -5.90
C CYS A 397 14.54 -10.06 -5.20
N MET A 398 13.32 -10.37 -4.74
CA MET A 398 13.02 -11.68 -4.15
C MET A 398 13.07 -12.84 -5.16
N LYS A 399 12.76 -12.61 -6.44
CA LYS A 399 12.91 -13.60 -7.52
C LYS A 399 14.37 -13.76 -7.97
N GLN A 400 15.20 -12.70 -7.89
CA GLN A 400 16.65 -12.80 -8.11
C GLN A 400 17.35 -13.56 -6.98
N PHE A 401 16.84 -13.49 -5.74
CA PHE A 401 17.27 -14.31 -4.62
C PHE A 401 16.33 -15.51 -4.43
N GLY A 402 16.23 -16.35 -5.47
CA GLY A 402 15.47 -17.59 -5.43
C GLY A 402 15.90 -18.52 -4.29
N ASP A 403 14.98 -19.41 -3.91
CA ASP A 403 15.12 -20.52 -2.95
C ASP A 403 16.57 -20.82 -2.50
N GLY A 404 16.92 -20.35 -1.30
CA GLY A 404 17.94 -20.94 -0.42
C GLY A 404 19.40 -21.03 -0.89
N ASN A 405 19.74 -20.74 -2.14
CA ASN A 405 21.05 -21.09 -2.75
C ASN A 405 21.81 -19.92 -3.40
N ALA A 406 21.29 -18.69 -3.37
CA ALA A 406 22.05 -17.53 -3.85
C ALA A 406 23.20 -17.21 -2.88
N SER A 407 24.44 -17.54 -3.26
CA SER A 407 25.64 -17.17 -2.51
C SER A 407 26.35 -16.01 -3.19
N GLY A 408 26.62 -14.95 -2.43
CA GLY A 408 27.36 -13.79 -2.91
C GLY A 408 27.66 -12.81 -1.79
N ARG A 409 28.74 -12.04 -1.92
CA ARG A 409 29.24 -11.14 -0.87
C ARG A 409 28.21 -10.11 -0.40
N PHE A 410 27.35 -9.64 -1.31
CA PHE A 410 26.28 -8.68 -1.01
C PHE A 410 24.89 -9.32 -0.97
N VAL A 411 24.80 -10.63 -0.78
CA VAL A 411 23.50 -11.29 -0.57
C VAL A 411 23.17 -11.21 0.92
N PRO A 412 22.06 -10.57 1.32
CA PRO A 412 21.70 -10.49 2.73
C PRO A 412 21.35 -11.86 3.30
N SER A 413 21.72 -12.10 4.56
CA SER A 413 21.36 -13.33 5.26
C SER A 413 19.85 -13.44 5.46
N LYS A 414 19.33 -14.67 5.67
CA LYS A 414 17.91 -14.90 5.99
C LYS A 414 17.43 -14.09 7.21
N ARG A 415 18.32 -13.91 8.19
CA ARG A 415 18.10 -13.08 9.37
C ARG A 415 17.86 -11.62 9.00
N VAL A 416 18.74 -11.05 8.17
CA VAL A 416 18.61 -9.67 7.68
C VAL A 416 17.38 -9.50 6.82
N LEU A 417 17.08 -10.43 5.91
CA LEU A 417 15.86 -10.40 5.10
C LEU A 417 14.58 -10.39 5.97
N THR A 418 14.56 -11.19 7.04
CA THR A 418 13.43 -11.23 7.97
C THR A 418 13.26 -9.87 8.68
N LEU A 419 14.34 -9.30 9.23
CA LEU A 419 14.30 -7.97 9.84
C LEU A 419 13.92 -6.88 8.84
N ARG A 420 14.45 -6.92 7.63
CA ARG A 420 14.14 -5.99 6.55
C ARG A 420 12.67 -6.03 6.18
N ASN A 421 12.08 -7.22 6.04
CA ASN A 421 10.65 -7.37 5.72
C ASN A 421 9.75 -6.83 6.83
N ARG A 422 10.11 -7.09 8.10
CA ARG A 422 9.41 -6.51 9.26
C ARG A 422 9.50 -4.99 9.27
N LEU A 423 10.70 -4.45 9.00
CA LEU A 423 10.92 -3.01 8.93
C LEU A 423 10.16 -2.35 7.78
N ILE A 424 10.12 -2.97 6.59
CA ILE A 424 9.29 -2.50 5.46
C ILE A 424 7.84 -2.41 5.89
N LYS A 425 7.29 -3.49 6.46
CA LYS A 425 5.91 -3.54 6.95
C LYS A 425 5.65 -2.47 8.01
N PHE A 426 6.56 -2.28 8.97
CA PHE A 426 6.44 -1.24 9.99
C PHE A 426 6.42 0.17 9.40
N VAL A 427 7.31 0.46 8.44
CA VAL A 427 7.36 1.77 7.77
C VAL A 427 6.08 2.02 6.97
N GLU A 428 5.60 1.01 6.23
CA GLU A 428 4.39 1.11 5.40
C GLU A 428 3.10 1.24 6.22
N ASP A 429 2.94 0.41 7.26
CA ASP A 429 1.71 0.34 8.06
C ASP A 429 1.64 1.45 9.12
N HIS A 430 2.77 2.01 9.56
CA HIS A 430 2.80 2.91 10.72
C HIS A 430 3.51 4.25 10.49
N ILE A 431 4.58 4.31 9.70
CA ILE A 431 5.34 5.56 9.53
C ILE A 431 4.79 6.42 8.40
N TYR A 432 4.61 5.86 7.19
CA TYR A 432 4.07 6.61 6.05
C TYR A 432 2.71 7.26 6.32
N PRO A 433 1.75 6.58 6.99
CA PRO A 433 0.46 7.21 7.32
C PRO A 433 0.59 8.43 8.25
N MET A 434 1.64 8.48 9.07
CA MET A 434 1.85 9.52 10.07
C MET A 434 2.70 10.70 9.58
N GLU A 435 3.39 10.58 8.43
CA GLU A 435 4.27 11.65 7.96
C GLU A 435 3.55 12.98 7.79
N ASN A 436 2.32 12.97 7.26
CA ASN A 436 1.52 14.18 7.09
C ASN A 436 1.19 14.85 8.43
N GLU A 437 0.90 14.07 9.47
CA GLU A 437 0.63 14.60 10.81
C GLU A 437 1.89 15.17 11.46
N PHE A 438 3.04 14.52 11.27
CA PHE A 438 4.33 15.07 11.71
C PHE A 438 4.68 16.38 11.01
N TYR A 439 4.43 16.48 9.69
CA TYR A 439 4.60 17.74 8.96
C TYR A 439 3.66 18.84 9.45
N LYS A 440 2.39 18.53 9.73
CA LYS A 440 1.44 19.49 10.31
C LYS A 440 1.94 20.02 11.65
N LEU A 441 2.45 19.15 12.53
CA LEU A 441 3.03 19.59 13.80
C LEU A 441 4.26 20.48 13.57
N ALA A 442 5.17 20.07 12.69
CA ALA A 442 6.42 20.80 12.38
C ALA A 442 6.15 22.20 11.78
N GLN A 443 5.01 22.39 11.11
CA GLN A 443 4.59 23.68 10.56
C GLN A 443 3.72 24.51 11.52
N SER A 444 3.36 23.95 12.68
CA SER A 444 2.50 24.62 13.66
C SER A 444 3.29 25.50 14.64
N PRO A 445 2.62 26.39 15.40
CA PRO A 445 3.25 27.10 16.52
C PRO A 445 3.84 26.16 17.59
N SER A 446 3.34 24.92 17.68
CA SER A 446 3.80 23.88 18.63
C SER A 446 4.90 22.99 18.08
N ARG A 447 5.55 23.35 16.97
CA ARG A 447 6.57 22.52 16.28
C ARG A 447 7.73 22.01 17.15
N TRP A 448 8.08 22.73 18.22
CA TRP A 448 9.14 22.32 19.16
C TRP A 448 8.65 21.40 20.28
N THR A 449 7.49 20.76 20.09
CA THR A 449 6.94 19.74 20.99
C THR A 449 7.04 18.36 20.37
N VAL A 450 6.89 17.33 21.20
CA VAL A 450 6.95 15.93 20.76
C VAL A 450 5.54 15.46 20.43
N HIS A 451 5.37 14.87 19.24
CA HIS A 451 4.08 14.29 18.86
C HIS A 451 3.78 13.03 19.70
N PRO A 452 2.61 12.89 20.34
CA PRO A 452 2.29 11.72 21.17
C PRO A 452 2.39 10.38 20.42
N GLU A 453 1.94 10.34 19.17
CA GLU A 453 2.07 9.14 18.32
C GLU A 453 3.53 8.77 18.04
N GLU A 454 4.49 9.71 18.04
CA GLU A 454 5.91 9.36 17.90
C GLU A 454 6.34 8.43 19.05
N GLU A 455 5.96 8.75 20.29
CA GLU A 455 6.26 7.93 21.46
C GLU A 455 5.53 6.59 21.42
N ARG A 456 4.26 6.56 20.98
CA ARG A 456 3.53 5.31 20.77
C ARG A 456 4.22 4.41 19.74
N LEU A 457 4.71 4.98 18.64
CA LEU A 457 5.41 4.25 17.60
C LEU A 457 6.77 3.72 18.08
N LYS A 458 7.50 4.46 18.91
CA LYS A 458 8.74 3.96 19.54
C LYS A 458 8.48 2.73 20.40
N GLU A 459 7.43 2.74 21.22
CA GLU A 459 7.05 1.59 22.04
C GLU A 459 6.63 0.38 21.19
N LEU A 460 5.96 0.62 20.06
CA LEU A 460 5.66 -0.45 19.10
C LEU A 460 6.92 -1.00 18.44
N ALA A 461 7.84 -0.13 17.99
CA ALA A 461 9.11 -0.54 17.41
C ALA A 461 9.94 -1.40 18.38
N LYS A 462 9.96 -1.04 19.68
CA LYS A 462 10.58 -1.87 20.74
C LYS A 462 9.93 -3.24 20.82
N LYS A 463 8.60 -3.32 20.90
CA LYS A 463 7.85 -4.61 20.95
C LYS A 463 8.13 -5.48 19.73
N GLU A 464 8.36 -4.86 18.58
CA GLU A 464 8.73 -5.55 17.36
C GLU A 464 10.24 -5.82 17.23
N GLY A 465 11.09 -5.45 18.20
CA GLY A 465 12.53 -5.65 18.09
C GLY A 465 13.16 -4.89 16.92
N LEU A 466 12.55 -3.77 16.51
CA LEU A 466 13.04 -2.83 15.49
C LEU A 466 13.69 -1.61 16.16
N TRP A 467 14.44 -1.83 17.24
CA TRP A 467 15.00 -0.79 18.10
C TRP A 467 16.52 -0.93 18.22
N ASN A 468 17.25 0.19 18.24
CA ASN A 468 18.72 0.21 18.35
C ASN A 468 19.44 -0.71 17.35
N LEU A 469 18.89 -0.83 16.12
CA LEU A 469 19.37 -1.76 15.09
C LEU A 469 20.81 -1.47 14.63
N TRP A 470 21.35 -0.29 14.95
CA TRP A 470 22.68 0.17 14.58
C TRP A 470 23.81 -0.41 15.42
N ILE A 471 23.52 -0.97 16.61
CA ILE A 471 24.56 -1.41 17.55
C ILE A 471 25.24 -2.68 17.02
N PRO A 472 26.55 -2.65 16.76
CA PRO A 472 27.26 -3.84 16.31
C PRO A 472 27.43 -4.89 17.42
N PHE A 473 27.67 -6.15 17.04
CA PHE A 473 27.75 -7.26 18.00
C PHE A 473 28.82 -7.05 19.09
N ASP A 474 30.02 -6.61 18.72
CA ASP A 474 31.14 -6.35 19.65
C ASP A 474 30.81 -5.24 20.66
N SER A 475 30.14 -4.21 20.17
CA SER A 475 29.68 -3.05 20.92
C SER A 475 28.56 -3.44 21.90
N ALA A 476 27.61 -4.25 21.47
CA ALA A 476 26.57 -4.81 22.32
C ALA A 476 27.16 -5.72 23.41
N GLU A 477 28.13 -6.58 23.08
CA GLU A 477 28.79 -7.45 24.06
C GLU A 477 29.55 -6.65 25.11
N ARG A 478 30.27 -5.59 24.69
CA ARG A 478 30.95 -4.68 25.62
C ARG A 478 29.97 -3.91 26.50
N ALA A 479 28.86 -3.42 25.93
CA ALA A 479 27.80 -2.79 26.70
C ALA A 479 27.29 -3.75 27.79
N ARG A 480 27.07 -5.02 27.42
CA ARG A 480 26.61 -6.05 28.36
C ARG A 480 27.58 -6.25 29.51
N LYS A 481 28.87 -6.39 29.23
CA LYS A 481 29.93 -6.53 30.25
C LYS A 481 30.02 -5.32 31.19
N LEU A 482 30.03 -4.12 30.63
CA LEU A 482 30.25 -2.88 31.40
C LEU A 482 29.03 -2.44 32.22
N LEU A 483 27.83 -2.73 31.73
CA LEU A 483 26.57 -2.32 32.37
C LEU A 483 25.97 -3.42 33.25
N PHE A 484 26.13 -4.69 32.89
CA PHE A 484 25.30 -5.78 33.45
C PHE A 484 26.07 -6.93 34.11
N ASP A 485 27.41 -7.01 34.04
CA ASP A 485 28.16 -8.19 34.48
C ASP A 485 29.15 -7.96 35.63
N GLY A 486 28.81 -7.11 36.61
CA GLY A 486 29.66 -6.90 37.78
C GLY A 486 28.97 -6.21 38.96
N SER A 487 28.51 -7.02 39.91
CA SER A 487 28.17 -6.69 41.31
C SER A 487 27.22 -5.50 41.54
N GLY A 488 25.93 -5.78 41.73
CA GLY A 488 24.98 -4.85 42.33
C GLY A 488 23.55 -5.15 41.89
N HIS A 489 22.67 -5.42 42.86
CA HIS A 489 21.23 -5.63 42.70
C HIS A 489 20.51 -4.45 42.01
N MET A 490 20.67 -4.29 40.70
CA MET A 490 19.85 -3.43 39.87
C MET A 490 19.56 -4.16 38.55
N ILE A 491 18.37 -4.77 38.51
CA ILE A 491 17.57 -5.09 37.32
C ILE A 491 18.08 -6.29 36.47
N SER A 492 17.94 -7.50 37.03
CA SER A 492 18.02 -8.77 36.28
C SER A 492 16.63 -9.23 35.84
N ASN A 493 16.06 -8.58 34.82
CA ASN A 493 14.95 -9.14 34.03
C ASN A 493 15.30 -8.93 32.56
N GLY A 494 15.00 -9.88 31.67
CA GLY A 494 15.42 -9.91 30.26
C GLY A 494 15.01 -8.73 29.35
N GLU A 495 14.52 -7.62 29.91
CA GLU A 495 14.24 -6.36 29.22
C GLU A 495 15.52 -5.67 28.69
N HIS A 496 16.69 -5.90 29.31
CA HIS A 496 17.92 -5.21 28.91
C HIS A 496 18.55 -5.71 27.60
N ASP A 497 18.37 -6.99 27.25
CA ASP A 497 18.80 -7.51 25.94
C ASP A 497 18.03 -6.86 24.77
N GLN A 498 16.83 -6.34 25.03
CA GLN A 498 16.03 -5.61 24.03
C GLN A 498 16.64 -4.26 23.65
N PHE A 499 17.43 -3.64 24.54
CA PHE A 499 18.07 -2.34 24.29
C PHE A 499 19.43 -2.43 23.59
N LEU A 500 20.05 -3.62 23.56
CA LEU A 500 21.36 -3.82 22.91
C LEU A 500 21.26 -4.06 21.40
N GLY A 501 20.03 -4.01 20.85
CA GLY A 501 19.77 -4.11 19.43
C GLY A 501 20.00 -5.51 18.87
N ALA A 502 20.00 -5.61 17.54
CA ALA A 502 20.14 -6.90 16.86
C ALA A 502 21.59 -7.38 16.71
N GLY A 503 22.61 -6.59 17.07
CA GLY A 503 24.00 -7.01 16.91
C GLY A 503 24.34 -7.31 15.45
N LEU A 504 24.14 -6.32 14.58
CA LEU A 504 24.32 -6.43 13.13
C LEU A 504 25.72 -5.97 12.71
N SER A 505 26.24 -6.53 11.63
CA SER A 505 27.40 -5.92 10.96
C SER A 505 27.00 -4.60 10.28
N ASN A 506 27.97 -3.75 9.89
CA ASN A 506 27.69 -2.51 9.15
C ASN A 506 27.00 -2.82 7.80
N LEU A 507 27.44 -3.88 7.11
CA LEU A 507 26.80 -4.34 5.87
C LEU A 507 25.35 -4.78 6.11
N GLU A 508 25.10 -5.59 7.14
CA GLU A 508 23.76 -6.06 7.49
C GLU A 508 22.83 -4.89 7.86
N TYR A 509 23.33 -3.95 8.65
CA TYR A 509 22.60 -2.74 9.03
C TYR A 509 22.33 -1.82 7.84
N GLY A 510 23.21 -1.81 6.83
CA GLY A 510 23.04 -1.05 5.60
C GLY A 510 21.73 -1.32 4.86
N TYR A 511 21.34 -2.60 4.78
CA TYR A 511 20.05 -2.98 4.18
C TYR A 511 18.84 -2.44 4.94
N LEU A 512 18.97 -2.23 6.26
CA LEU A 512 17.91 -1.66 7.09
C LEU A 512 17.91 -0.13 7.00
N CYS A 513 19.08 0.50 6.94
CA CYS A 513 19.23 1.93 6.68
C CYS A 513 18.62 2.36 5.35
N GLU A 514 18.75 1.55 4.30
CA GLU A 514 18.09 1.83 3.02
C GLU A 514 16.56 1.92 3.18
N ILE A 515 15.95 1.10 4.04
CA ILE A 515 14.50 1.20 4.28
C ILE A 515 14.17 2.41 5.13
N MET A 516 14.89 2.65 6.23
CA MET A 516 14.68 3.81 7.10
C MET A 516 14.88 5.13 6.36
N GLY A 517 15.83 5.18 5.43
CA GLY A 517 16.14 6.37 4.63
C GLY A 517 15.04 6.81 3.66
N ARG A 518 14.02 5.96 3.46
CA ARG A 518 12.83 6.35 2.69
C ARG A 518 11.97 7.36 3.44
N SER A 519 12.16 7.57 4.74
CA SER A 519 11.42 8.55 5.53
C SER A 519 12.38 9.37 6.39
N ILE A 520 12.11 10.66 6.51
CA ILE A 520 12.89 11.54 7.40
C ILE A 520 12.59 11.21 8.88
N TRP A 521 11.39 10.70 9.16
CA TRP A 521 10.91 10.42 10.51
C TRP A 521 11.31 9.03 11.02
N ALA A 522 11.48 8.05 10.11
CA ALA A 522 11.70 6.65 10.48
C ALA A 522 12.93 6.42 11.38
N PRO A 523 14.12 7.00 11.12
CA PRO A 523 15.28 6.76 11.98
C PRO A 523 15.04 7.16 13.44
N GLN A 524 14.31 8.25 13.70
CA GLN A 524 14.04 8.70 15.07
C GLN A 524 13.09 7.74 15.80
N VAL A 525 12.03 7.29 15.13
CA VAL A 525 11.06 6.32 15.67
C VAL A 525 11.71 4.98 16.03
N LEU A 526 12.81 4.62 15.37
CA LEU A 526 13.52 3.33 15.55
C LEU A 526 14.80 3.47 16.40
N ASN A 527 15.01 4.64 17.00
CA ASN A 527 16.24 5.03 17.72
C ASN A 527 17.54 4.82 16.93
N CYS A 528 17.46 5.02 15.63
CA CYS A 528 18.52 4.94 14.64
C CYS A 528 18.86 6.32 14.02
N GLY A 529 18.32 7.40 14.59
CA GLY A 529 18.50 8.78 14.15
C GLY A 529 19.86 9.38 14.56
N ALA A 530 20.44 10.20 13.68
CA ALA A 530 21.54 11.08 14.06
C ALA A 530 20.99 12.32 14.81
N PRO A 531 21.77 12.97 15.68
CA PRO A 531 23.16 12.65 16.05
C PRO A 531 23.29 11.58 17.15
N ASP A 532 22.17 11.08 17.68
CA ASP A 532 22.16 10.20 18.86
C ASP A 532 22.90 8.90 18.65
N THR A 533 22.77 8.24 17.50
CA THR A 533 23.54 7.01 17.22
C THR A 533 25.04 7.22 17.32
N GLY A 534 25.56 8.31 16.75
CA GLY A 534 26.98 8.65 16.87
C GLY A 534 27.39 9.05 18.29
N ASN A 535 26.51 9.75 19.03
CA ASN A 535 26.76 10.09 20.44
C ASN A 535 26.76 8.85 21.34
N MET A 536 25.81 7.94 21.15
CA MET A 536 25.74 6.67 21.85
C MET A 536 26.97 5.81 21.56
N GLU A 537 27.45 5.79 20.31
CA GLU A 537 28.67 5.06 19.96
C GLU A 537 29.93 5.66 20.63
N VAL A 538 30.03 6.99 20.72
CA VAL A 538 31.10 7.66 21.47
C VAL A 538 31.06 7.30 22.95
N LEU A 539 29.90 7.42 23.59
CA LEU A 539 29.72 7.07 24.99
C LEU A 539 30.06 5.60 25.23
N LEU A 540 29.56 4.71 24.38
CA LEU A 540 29.85 3.30 24.46
C LEU A 540 31.36 3.07 24.41
N ARG A 541 32.07 3.59 23.40
CA ARG A 541 33.51 3.36 23.17
C ARG A 541 34.39 4.00 24.26
N TYR A 542 34.12 5.24 24.63
CA TYR A 542 35.06 6.10 25.37
C TYR A 542 34.56 6.60 26.73
N GLY A 543 33.29 6.36 27.07
CA GLY A 543 32.71 6.75 28.35
C GLY A 543 33.16 5.83 29.49
N ASN A 544 33.23 6.39 30.70
CA ASN A 544 33.38 5.62 31.94
C ASN A 544 32.01 5.11 32.45
N LYS A 545 32.00 4.33 33.54
CA LYS A 545 30.77 3.71 34.07
C LYS A 545 29.69 4.74 34.40
N GLU A 546 30.08 5.87 34.97
CA GLU A 546 29.18 6.97 35.30
C GLU A 546 28.57 7.59 34.04
N HIS A 547 29.37 7.83 32.99
CA HIS A 547 28.87 8.33 31.70
C HIS A 547 27.86 7.38 31.07
N LEU A 548 28.13 6.07 31.13
CA LEU A 548 27.25 5.07 30.55
C LEU A 548 25.90 5.03 31.27
N LEU A 549 25.91 5.05 32.61
CA LEU A 549 24.69 5.02 33.41
C LEU A 549 23.87 6.31 33.29
N GLU A 550 24.53 7.47 33.34
CA GLU A 550 23.87 8.78 33.33
C GLU A 550 23.34 9.16 31.94
N TRP A 551 24.10 8.86 30.88
CA TRP A 551 23.80 9.36 29.53
C TRP A 551 23.47 8.27 28.51
N LEU A 552 24.25 7.19 28.47
CA LEU A 552 24.04 6.15 27.44
C LEU A 552 22.74 5.37 27.68
N VAL A 553 22.48 4.92 28.91
CA VAL A 553 21.29 4.12 29.22
C VAL A 553 19.99 4.86 28.86
N PRO A 554 19.78 6.13 29.25
CA PRO A 554 18.59 6.88 28.84
C PRO A 554 18.48 7.11 27.32
N LEU A 555 19.61 7.28 26.61
CA LEU A 555 19.64 7.37 25.14
C LEU A 555 19.24 6.04 24.48
N LEU A 556 19.74 4.90 24.98
CA LEU A 556 19.36 3.57 24.50
C LEU A 556 17.88 3.26 24.73
N GLN A 557 17.29 3.81 25.79
CA GLN A 557 15.85 3.72 26.09
C GLN A 557 15.00 4.68 25.23
N GLY A 558 15.61 5.68 24.58
CA GLY A 558 14.93 6.72 23.81
C GLY A 558 14.23 7.78 24.67
N LYS A 559 14.57 7.88 25.97
CA LYS A 559 13.96 8.83 26.93
C LYS A 559 14.52 10.24 26.81
N ILE A 560 15.79 10.35 26.45
CA ILE A 560 16.47 11.62 26.19
C ILE A 560 17.01 11.64 24.76
N ARG A 561 17.38 12.82 24.31
CA ARG A 561 18.11 13.07 23.06
C ARG A 561 19.43 13.76 23.38
N SER A 562 20.27 13.89 22.37
CA SER A 562 21.60 14.45 22.50
C SER A 562 21.96 15.34 21.31
N GLY A 563 22.96 16.20 21.51
CA GLY A 563 23.55 17.03 20.46
C GLY A 563 25.05 16.82 20.35
N PHE A 564 25.63 17.13 19.20
CA PHE A 564 27.08 17.18 19.00
C PHE A 564 27.50 18.58 18.59
N ALA A 565 28.23 19.26 19.46
CA ALA A 565 28.56 20.66 19.32
C ALA A 565 30.05 20.80 18.97
N MET A 566 30.34 20.73 17.67
CA MET A 566 31.69 20.84 17.12
C MET A 566 31.88 22.11 16.30
N THR A 567 31.01 22.34 15.32
CA THR A 567 31.12 23.44 14.36
C THR A 567 30.97 24.80 15.03
N GLU A 568 31.81 25.74 14.64
CA GLU A 568 31.86 27.12 15.13
C GLU A 568 31.56 28.09 13.96
N PRO A 569 30.76 29.15 14.17
CA PRO A 569 30.43 30.09 13.10
C PRO A 569 31.61 31.01 12.71
N GLN A 570 32.52 31.30 13.64
CA GLN A 570 33.61 32.25 13.43
C GLN A 570 34.85 31.67 12.72
N VAL A 571 34.92 30.34 12.57
CA VAL A 571 36.07 29.65 11.95
C VAL A 571 35.63 28.59 10.95
N ALA A 572 36.48 28.33 9.96
CA ALA A 572 36.28 27.27 8.97
C ALA A 572 36.43 25.87 9.62
N SER A 573 35.32 25.39 10.19
CA SER A 573 35.26 24.16 10.99
C SER A 573 35.41 22.86 10.20
N SER A 574 35.50 22.93 8.87
CA SER A 574 35.86 21.80 8.01
C SER A 574 37.28 21.29 8.32
N ASP A 575 38.16 22.19 8.76
CA ASP A 575 39.40 21.84 9.44
C ASP A 575 39.19 21.92 10.95
N ALA A 576 39.14 20.76 11.59
CA ALA A 576 38.91 20.64 13.03
C ALA A 576 40.02 21.26 13.90
N THR A 577 41.20 21.57 13.33
CA THR A 577 42.27 22.26 14.06
C THR A 577 41.94 23.73 14.34
N ASN A 578 41.05 24.33 13.53
CA ASN A 578 40.61 25.72 13.66
C ASN A 578 39.61 25.95 14.81
N ILE A 579 39.06 24.91 15.42
CA ILE A 579 38.14 25.04 16.57
C ILE A 579 38.80 25.85 17.69
N GLU A 580 38.11 26.87 18.23
CA GLU A 580 38.65 27.81 19.22
C GLU A 580 37.89 27.82 20.55
N CYS A 581 36.72 27.19 20.65
CA CYS A 581 35.96 27.05 21.89
C CYS A 581 36.89 26.57 23.03
N SER A 582 37.01 27.36 24.09
CA SER A 582 37.95 27.13 25.18
C SER A 582 37.35 26.20 26.24
N ILE A 583 38.12 25.22 26.68
CA ILE A 583 37.81 24.34 27.81
C ILE A 583 38.97 24.46 28.82
N ARG A 584 38.83 25.33 29.81
CA ARG A 584 39.87 25.58 30.82
C ARG A 584 39.62 24.74 32.06
N ARG A 585 40.64 24.02 32.53
CA ARG A 585 40.56 23.29 33.80
C ARG A 585 40.71 24.23 35.00
N GLU A 586 39.81 24.11 35.97
CA GLU A 586 39.84 24.82 37.26
C GLU A 586 39.59 23.80 38.38
N GLY A 587 40.68 23.27 38.95
CA GLY A 587 40.64 22.26 40.00
C GLY A 587 39.96 20.96 39.57
N ASP A 588 38.81 20.68 40.18
CA ASP A 588 37.95 19.53 39.93
C ASP A 588 36.82 19.81 38.92
N SER A 589 36.89 20.94 38.20
CA SER A 589 35.91 21.35 37.20
C SER A 589 36.57 21.89 35.92
N TYR A 590 35.79 22.02 34.85
CA TYR A 590 36.14 22.74 33.63
C TYR A 590 35.21 23.93 33.42
N ILE A 591 35.74 25.01 32.85
CA ILE A 591 35.00 26.16 32.36
C ILE A 591 35.03 26.17 30.84
N ILE A 592 33.86 26.19 30.23
CA ILE A 592 33.68 26.15 28.78
C ILE A 592 33.18 27.51 28.29
N ASN A 593 33.88 28.09 27.31
CA ASN A 593 33.54 29.36 26.70
C ASN A 593 33.65 29.27 25.17
N GLY A 594 32.58 29.62 24.48
CA GLY A 594 32.58 29.67 23.02
C GLY A 594 31.20 29.64 22.39
N ARG A 595 31.16 29.67 21.07
CA ARG A 595 29.93 29.61 20.28
C ARG A 595 29.98 28.42 19.34
N LYS A 596 28.92 27.63 19.33
CA LYS A 596 28.71 26.50 18.42
C LYS A 596 27.46 26.73 17.59
N TRP A 597 27.41 26.16 16.40
CA TRP A 597 26.23 26.19 15.55
C TRP A 597 26.10 24.89 14.76
N TRP A 598 24.93 24.68 14.14
CA TRP A 598 24.57 23.38 13.55
C TRP A 598 24.59 22.23 14.55
N THR A 599 24.29 22.51 15.82
CA THR A 599 24.12 21.47 16.84
C THR A 599 22.76 20.81 16.65
N SER A 600 22.70 19.79 15.79
CA SER A 600 21.47 19.04 15.50
C SER A 600 20.91 18.38 16.76
N GLY A 601 19.59 18.36 16.90
CA GLY A 601 18.91 17.76 18.06
C GLY A 601 18.85 18.63 19.32
N ALA A 602 19.60 19.73 19.38
CA ALA A 602 19.59 20.62 20.56
C ALA A 602 18.32 21.46 20.70
N MET A 603 17.48 21.52 19.66
CA MET A 603 16.17 22.17 19.74
C MET A 603 15.08 21.25 20.29
N ASP A 604 15.32 19.93 20.33
CA ASP A 604 14.37 18.95 20.83
C ASP A 604 14.23 19.11 22.35
N PRO A 605 13.00 19.21 22.91
CA PRO A 605 12.80 19.39 24.35
C PRO A 605 13.30 18.20 25.20
N ARG A 606 13.53 17.04 24.58
CA ARG A 606 14.11 15.86 25.21
C ARG A 606 15.64 15.87 25.16
N CYS A 607 16.27 16.81 24.46
CA CYS A 607 17.71 16.93 24.45
C CYS A 607 18.22 17.22 25.86
N LYS A 608 19.11 16.38 26.39
CA LYS A 608 19.67 16.53 27.73
C LYS A 608 21.18 16.67 27.74
N VAL A 609 21.87 16.05 26.79
CA VAL A 609 23.34 16.03 26.79
C VAL A 609 23.92 16.48 25.47
N LEU A 610 24.93 17.34 25.54
CA LEU A 610 25.76 17.75 24.43
C LEU A 610 27.15 17.12 24.58
N ILE A 611 27.64 16.50 23.52
CA ILE A 611 29.08 16.22 23.38
C ILE A 611 29.72 17.45 22.74
N VAL A 612 30.49 18.20 23.50
CA VAL A 612 31.11 19.47 23.07
C VAL A 612 32.58 19.22 22.75
N MET A 613 33.03 19.69 21.59
CA MET A 613 34.45 19.70 21.21
C MET A 613 35.04 21.10 21.38
N GLY A 614 36.17 21.21 22.07
CA GLY A 614 36.88 22.48 22.29
C GLY A 614 38.36 22.26 22.59
N LYS A 615 39.16 23.33 22.63
CA LYS A 615 40.59 23.32 22.94
C LYS A 615 40.81 23.35 24.46
N THR A 616 41.52 22.36 24.96
CA THR A 616 42.00 22.31 26.36
C THR A 616 43.41 22.87 26.51
N ASP A 617 44.24 22.76 25.47
CA ASP A 617 45.60 23.31 25.43
C ASP A 617 45.87 23.91 24.05
N PHE A 618 46.05 25.23 24.00
CA PHE A 618 46.34 25.97 22.76
C PHE A 618 47.80 25.85 22.30
N THR A 619 48.67 25.33 23.14
CA THR A 619 50.13 25.23 22.91
C THR A 619 50.58 23.81 22.56
N ALA A 620 49.75 22.80 22.83
CA ALA A 620 50.02 21.42 22.47
C ALA A 620 50.21 21.26 20.95
N ALA A 621 50.85 20.16 20.54
CA ALA A 621 51.00 19.81 19.14
C ALA A 621 49.64 19.69 18.43
N ASN A 622 49.59 20.06 17.15
CA ASN A 622 48.39 19.91 16.33
C ASN A 622 47.81 18.49 16.45
N HIS A 623 46.48 18.40 16.49
CA HIS A 623 45.71 17.19 16.77
C HIS A 623 45.73 16.66 18.21
N LYS A 624 46.42 17.33 19.14
CA LYS A 624 46.36 17.07 20.59
C LYS A 624 45.82 18.24 21.42
N GLN A 625 45.37 19.32 20.77
CA GLN A 625 44.88 20.52 21.45
C GLN A 625 43.42 20.40 21.91
N GLN A 626 42.62 19.61 21.18
CA GLN A 626 41.18 19.49 21.38
C GLN A 626 40.81 18.30 22.25
N SER A 627 39.74 18.46 23.02
CA SER A 627 39.10 17.43 23.84
C SER A 627 37.60 17.37 23.57
N MET A 628 36.95 16.30 24.01
CA MET A 628 35.49 16.21 24.05
C MET A 628 35.01 16.13 25.50
N ILE A 629 33.94 16.85 25.80
CA ILE A 629 33.38 16.94 27.15
C ILE A 629 31.86 16.86 27.11
N LEU A 630 31.27 16.16 28.08
CA LEU A 630 29.82 16.04 28.25
C LEU A 630 29.27 17.26 29.00
N VAL A 631 28.23 17.88 28.45
CA VAL A 631 27.57 19.05 29.03
C VAL A 631 26.07 18.81 29.06
N ASP A 632 25.46 18.89 30.25
CA ASP A 632 24.00 18.93 30.34
C ASP A 632 23.52 20.25 29.71
N ILE A 633 22.54 20.18 28.82
CA ILE A 633 22.01 21.35 28.10
C ILE A 633 21.40 22.40 29.05
N HIS A 634 21.02 22.01 30.26
CA HIS A 634 20.47 22.88 31.29
C HIS A 634 21.53 23.44 32.25
N THR A 635 22.82 23.10 32.06
CA THR A 635 23.90 23.69 32.86
C THR A 635 23.87 25.22 32.73
N PRO A 636 23.95 25.98 33.84
CA PRO A 636 24.01 27.44 33.77
C PRO A 636 25.11 27.93 32.82
N GLY A 637 24.75 28.90 31.97
CA GLY A 637 25.63 29.42 30.91
C GLY A 637 25.46 28.77 29.53
N VAL A 638 24.70 27.67 29.42
CA VAL A 638 24.32 27.11 28.12
C VAL A 638 23.10 27.86 27.60
N HIS A 639 23.25 28.48 26.42
CA HIS A 639 22.21 29.30 25.81
C HIS A 639 21.94 28.87 24.37
N ILE A 640 20.79 28.24 24.14
CA ILE A 640 20.24 28.03 22.79
C ILE A 640 19.76 29.39 22.27
N LYS A 641 20.43 29.93 21.24
CA LYS A 641 20.15 31.28 20.74
C LYS A 641 19.04 31.30 19.71
N ARG A 642 19.06 30.36 18.76
CA ARG A 642 18.06 30.26 17.67
C ARG A 642 18.16 28.92 16.93
N PRO A 643 17.08 28.48 16.27
CA PRO A 643 17.15 27.46 15.24
C PRO A 643 17.80 28.01 13.95
N LEU A 644 18.37 27.11 13.16
CA LEU A 644 18.89 27.34 11.81
C LEU A 644 18.00 26.60 10.81
N MET A 645 17.80 27.20 9.64
CA MET A 645 16.95 26.62 8.59
C MET A 645 17.78 26.10 7.42
N VAL A 646 17.33 25.00 6.83
CA VAL A 646 17.86 24.40 5.61
C VAL A 646 16.81 24.57 4.52
N PHE A 647 17.04 25.46 3.55
CA PHE A 647 16.09 25.73 2.46
C PHE A 647 14.64 26.01 2.95
N GLY A 648 14.49 26.63 4.12
CA GLY A 648 13.17 26.93 4.71
C GLY A 648 12.59 25.83 5.60
N PHE A 649 13.28 24.70 5.78
CA PHE A 649 12.95 23.69 6.80
C PHE A 649 13.71 24.00 8.09
N ASP A 650 13.01 24.04 9.22
CA ASP A 650 13.61 24.18 10.56
C ASP A 650 13.79 22.84 11.29
N ASP A 651 13.37 21.74 10.64
CA ASP A 651 13.47 20.35 11.08
C ASP A 651 12.89 20.08 12.46
N ALA A 652 11.89 20.85 12.88
CA ALA A 652 11.28 20.71 14.20
C ALA A 652 10.57 19.34 14.39
N PRO A 653 10.62 18.73 15.60
CA PRO A 653 11.26 19.25 16.81
C PRO A 653 12.78 19.00 16.88
N HIS A 654 13.36 18.25 15.95
CA HIS A 654 14.78 17.89 15.94
C HIS A 654 15.69 19.13 15.88
N GLY A 655 15.54 19.92 14.81
CA GLY A 655 16.19 21.19 14.55
C GLY A 655 17.72 21.21 14.58
N HIS A 656 18.25 22.40 14.28
CA HIS A 656 19.68 22.72 14.31
C HIS A 656 19.90 24.01 15.08
N ALA A 657 20.63 23.97 16.20
CA ALA A 657 20.78 25.13 17.07
C ALA A 657 22.11 25.87 16.89
N GLU A 658 22.05 27.20 17.04
CA GLU A 658 23.18 28.01 17.52
C GLU A 658 23.17 28.00 19.05
N VAL A 659 24.29 27.58 19.66
CA VAL A 659 24.45 27.40 21.11
C VAL A 659 25.67 28.18 21.58
N VAL A 660 25.47 29.02 22.60
CA VAL A 660 26.55 29.75 23.28
C VAL A 660 26.82 29.09 24.63
N PHE A 661 28.11 28.89 24.92
CA PHE A 661 28.61 28.47 26.22
C PHE A 661 29.29 29.69 26.85
N ASP A 662 28.68 30.24 27.89
CA ASP A 662 29.19 31.38 28.66
C ASP A 662 29.50 30.93 30.08
N ASN A 663 30.79 30.77 30.37
CA ASN A 663 31.32 30.33 31.66
C ASN A 663 30.63 29.06 32.21
N VAL A 664 30.34 28.12 31.31
CA VAL A 664 29.67 26.86 31.66
C VAL A 664 30.62 26.00 32.48
N ARG A 665 30.26 25.76 33.74
CA ARG A 665 31.05 24.95 34.69
C ARG A 665 30.54 23.52 34.74
N VAL A 666 31.41 22.55 34.44
CA VAL A 666 31.10 21.12 34.53
C VAL A 666 32.16 20.37 35.35
N PRO A 667 31.83 19.25 36.02
CA PRO A 667 32.81 18.45 36.75
C PRO A 667 33.93 17.90 35.86
N ALA A 668 35.14 17.73 36.42
CA ALA A 668 36.29 17.21 35.67
C ALA A 668 36.05 15.79 35.13
N LYS A 669 35.21 15.00 35.80
CA LYS A 669 34.81 13.67 35.34
C LYS A 669 34.03 13.68 34.01
N ASN A 670 33.50 14.82 33.56
CA ASN A 670 32.72 14.92 32.32
C ASN A 670 33.60 14.85 31.06
N ILE A 671 34.92 14.93 31.19
CA ILE A 671 35.85 14.77 30.07
C ILE A 671 35.75 13.33 29.52
N LEU A 672 35.65 13.20 28.20
CA LEU A 672 35.61 11.88 27.54
C LEU A 672 37.04 11.43 27.23
N LEU A 673 37.39 10.21 27.66
CA LEU A 673 38.70 9.56 27.53
C LEU A 673 39.88 10.28 28.21
N GLY A 674 40.04 11.59 28.00
CA GLY A 674 41.08 12.43 28.59
C GLY A 674 41.35 13.69 27.78
N GLU A 675 42.13 14.61 28.34
CA GLU A 675 42.57 15.84 27.67
C GLU A 675 43.41 15.53 26.41
N GLY A 676 43.21 16.32 25.35
CA GLY A 676 43.91 16.20 24.08
C GLY A 676 43.47 15.02 23.19
N ARG A 677 42.43 14.28 23.59
CA ARG A 677 41.93 13.09 22.87
C ARG A 677 40.76 13.36 21.92
N GLY A 678 40.42 14.62 21.68
CA GLY A 678 39.25 15.02 20.87
C GLY A 678 39.31 14.53 19.43
N PHE A 679 40.47 14.60 18.77
CA PHE A 679 40.62 14.11 17.39
C PHE A 679 40.44 12.59 17.27
N GLU A 680 40.93 11.84 18.25
CA GLU A 680 40.77 10.37 18.29
C GLU A 680 39.31 9.97 18.41
N ILE A 681 38.56 10.62 19.31
CA ILE A 681 37.14 10.38 19.50
C ILE A 681 36.36 10.78 18.24
N ALA A 682 36.68 11.93 17.63
CA ALA A 682 36.04 12.38 16.39
C ALA A 682 36.23 11.37 15.24
N GLN A 683 37.44 10.83 15.07
CA GLN A 683 37.72 9.83 14.04
C GLN A 683 37.00 8.50 14.31
N GLY A 684 36.89 8.09 15.59
CA GLY A 684 36.14 6.90 16.00
C GLY A 684 34.64 7.03 15.71
N ARG A 685 34.06 8.20 15.99
CA ARG A 685 32.65 8.53 15.75
C ARG A 685 32.30 8.61 14.25
N LEU A 686 33.09 9.35 13.48
CA LEU A 686 32.70 9.78 12.13
C LEU A 686 32.80 8.67 11.08
N GLY A 687 33.47 7.54 11.36
CA GLY A 687 33.57 6.43 10.40
C GLY A 687 32.20 5.77 10.10
N PRO A 688 31.61 5.04 11.05
CA PRO A 688 30.30 4.40 10.87
C PRO A 688 29.17 5.40 10.60
N GLY A 689 29.16 6.55 11.30
CA GLY A 689 28.14 7.59 11.13
C GLY A 689 27.99 8.10 9.69
N ARG A 690 29.12 8.37 9.01
CA ARG A 690 29.13 8.76 7.57
C ARG A 690 28.44 7.72 6.71
N LEU A 691 28.69 6.46 6.99
CA LEU A 691 28.16 5.36 6.18
C LEU A 691 26.66 5.17 6.41
N HIS A 692 26.16 5.31 7.64
CA HIS A 692 24.72 5.28 7.94
C HIS A 692 23.95 6.36 7.17
N HIS A 693 24.54 7.56 7.01
CA HIS A 693 23.98 8.61 6.16
C HIS A 693 23.94 8.21 4.68
N CYS A 694 25.03 7.64 4.16
CA CYS A 694 25.10 7.17 2.77
C CYS A 694 24.05 6.08 2.49
N MET A 695 23.89 5.11 3.39
CA MET A 695 22.91 4.03 3.27
C MET A 695 21.47 4.57 3.26
N ARG A 696 21.16 5.55 4.13
CA ARG A 696 19.84 6.22 4.13
C ARG A 696 19.59 7.00 2.85
N LEU A 697 20.61 7.60 2.24
CA LEU A 697 20.47 8.32 0.98
C LEU A 697 20.12 7.40 -0.20
N ILE A 698 20.55 6.13 -0.19
CA ILE A 698 20.06 5.14 -1.16
C ILE A 698 18.54 4.97 -1.02
N GLY A 699 18.06 4.88 0.22
CA GLY A 699 16.63 4.81 0.52
C GLY A 699 15.82 6.03 0.05
N ALA A 700 16.34 7.22 0.32
CA ALA A 700 15.73 8.47 -0.13
C ALA A 700 15.63 8.53 -1.66
N ALA A 701 16.70 8.13 -2.35
CA ALA A 701 16.73 8.05 -3.82
C ALA A 701 15.74 7.01 -4.36
N GLU A 702 15.61 5.83 -3.74
CA GLU A 702 14.61 4.82 -4.15
C GLU A 702 13.17 5.31 -3.98
N ARG A 703 12.87 6.05 -2.89
CA ARG A 703 11.57 6.69 -2.74
C ARG A 703 11.33 7.74 -3.84
N GLY A 704 12.35 8.54 -4.15
CA GLY A 704 12.34 9.47 -5.28
C GLY A 704 12.06 8.76 -6.62
N MET A 705 12.78 7.68 -6.92
CA MET A 705 12.57 6.85 -8.12
C MET A 705 11.14 6.33 -8.21
N GLN A 706 10.61 5.78 -7.12
CA GLN A 706 9.24 5.27 -7.09
C GLN A 706 8.23 6.37 -7.39
N MET A 707 8.30 7.50 -6.68
CA MET A 707 7.38 8.62 -6.85
C MET A 707 7.49 9.18 -8.28
N MET A 708 8.70 9.32 -8.81
CA MET A 708 8.96 9.79 -10.17
C MET A 708 8.26 8.91 -11.22
N VAL A 709 8.44 7.59 -11.15
CA VAL A 709 7.84 6.65 -12.11
C VAL A 709 6.31 6.62 -11.98
N GLN A 710 5.78 6.59 -10.76
CA GLN A 710 4.34 6.62 -10.52
C GLN A 710 3.69 7.90 -11.09
N ARG A 711 4.34 9.04 -10.90
CA ARG A 711 3.90 10.31 -11.48
C ARG A 711 3.97 10.30 -13.01
N ALA A 712 5.04 9.76 -13.57
CA ALA A 712 5.23 9.71 -15.01
C ALA A 712 4.20 8.84 -15.74
N LEU A 713 3.75 7.75 -15.09
CA LEU A 713 2.73 6.82 -15.62
C LEU A 713 1.29 7.34 -15.46
N SER A 714 1.05 8.28 -14.55
CA SER A 714 -0.29 8.80 -14.27
C SER A 714 -0.59 10.14 -14.92
N ARG A 715 0.43 10.89 -15.39
CA ARG A 715 0.27 12.24 -15.92
C ARG A 715 0.55 12.32 -17.42
N ARG A 716 -0.31 13.05 -18.14
CA ARG A 716 -0.13 13.38 -19.56
C ARG A 716 0.34 14.82 -19.75
N ALA A 717 1.26 15.01 -20.70
CA ALA A 717 1.70 16.29 -21.22
C ALA A 717 1.89 16.18 -22.74
N PHE A 718 1.41 17.18 -23.49
CA PHE A 718 1.49 17.20 -24.95
C PHE A 718 0.94 15.92 -25.62
N GLY A 719 -0.23 15.44 -25.16
CA GLY A 719 -0.93 14.28 -25.72
C GLY A 719 -0.41 12.90 -25.29
N LYS A 720 0.76 12.81 -24.65
CA LYS A 720 1.38 11.55 -24.21
C LYS A 720 1.56 11.49 -22.70
N LEU A 721 1.68 10.29 -22.14
CA LEU A 721 2.15 10.13 -20.77
C LEU A 721 3.59 10.65 -20.67
N ILE A 722 3.98 11.18 -19.50
CA ILE A 722 5.38 11.57 -19.29
C ILE A 722 6.31 10.37 -19.50
N ALA A 723 5.87 9.16 -19.11
CA ALA A 723 6.58 7.89 -19.35
C ALA A 723 6.82 7.55 -20.84
N GLU A 724 6.06 8.15 -21.76
CA GLU A 724 6.17 7.95 -23.21
C GLU A 724 7.08 9.01 -23.87
N GLN A 725 7.51 10.03 -23.12
CA GLN A 725 8.43 11.05 -23.63
C GLN A 725 9.85 10.50 -23.69
N GLY A 726 10.50 10.62 -24.85
CA GLY A 726 11.82 10.02 -25.10
C GLY A 726 12.91 10.49 -24.13
N ALA A 727 12.94 11.80 -23.82
CA ALA A 727 13.89 12.38 -22.86
C ALA A 727 13.75 11.74 -21.47
N PHE A 728 12.51 11.63 -20.96
CA PHE A 728 12.26 11.04 -19.64
C PHE A 728 12.76 9.60 -19.54
N ARG A 729 12.57 8.76 -20.57
CA ARG A 729 13.05 7.37 -20.58
C ARG A 729 14.58 7.28 -20.43
N SER A 730 15.31 8.20 -21.05
CA SER A 730 16.77 8.28 -20.89
C SER A 730 17.15 8.70 -19.47
N ASP A 731 16.48 9.71 -18.93
CA ASP A 731 16.83 10.29 -17.63
C ASP A 731 16.51 9.34 -16.46
N VAL A 732 15.37 8.64 -16.50
CA VAL A 732 15.05 7.60 -15.50
C VAL A 732 16.06 6.44 -15.54
N ALA A 733 16.56 6.08 -16.73
CA ALA A 733 17.58 5.05 -16.87
C ALA A 733 18.92 5.49 -16.26
N LYS A 734 19.36 6.74 -16.51
CA LYS A 734 20.56 7.31 -15.88
C LYS A 734 20.43 7.34 -14.35
N CYS A 735 19.25 7.74 -13.84
CA CYS A 735 18.96 7.73 -12.42
C CYS A 735 19.11 6.33 -11.81
N ARG A 736 18.55 5.30 -12.45
CA ARG A 736 18.70 3.90 -11.99
C ARG A 736 20.17 3.47 -12.00
N ILE A 737 20.93 3.77 -13.05
CA ILE A 737 22.34 3.40 -13.16
C ILE A 737 23.17 4.02 -12.02
N GLU A 738 23.04 5.34 -11.79
CA GLU A 738 23.79 6.02 -10.74
C GLU A 738 23.40 5.55 -9.34
N LEU A 739 22.11 5.25 -9.13
CA LEU A 739 21.62 4.68 -7.87
C LEU A 739 22.27 3.33 -7.58
N GLU A 740 22.30 2.40 -8.55
CA GLU A 740 22.94 1.09 -8.35
C GLU A 740 24.46 1.20 -8.13
N LYS A 741 25.15 2.08 -8.86
CA LYS A 741 26.59 2.34 -8.64
C LYS A 741 26.86 2.81 -7.21
N ALA A 742 26.08 3.79 -6.74
CA ALA A 742 26.23 4.32 -5.39
C ALA A 742 25.88 3.26 -4.33
N ARG A 743 24.81 2.46 -4.53
CA ARG A 743 24.45 1.36 -3.63
C ARG A 743 25.60 0.37 -3.47
N LEU A 744 26.15 -0.14 -4.57
CA LEU A 744 27.25 -1.11 -4.53
C LEU A 744 28.50 -0.53 -3.88
N LEU A 745 28.83 0.74 -4.13
CA LEU A 745 29.95 1.42 -3.47
C LEU A 745 29.73 1.56 -1.95
N VAL A 746 28.51 1.86 -1.51
CA VAL A 746 28.15 1.94 -0.09
C VAL A 746 28.22 0.56 0.58
N LEU A 747 27.74 -0.50 -0.08
CA LEU A 747 27.84 -1.87 0.43
C LEU A 747 29.30 -2.34 0.50
N GLU A 748 30.12 -2.00 -0.50
CA GLU A 748 31.57 -2.26 -0.47
C GLU A 748 32.26 -1.54 0.71
N ALA A 749 31.91 -0.27 0.96
CA ALA A 749 32.44 0.47 2.09
C ALA A 749 32.04 -0.16 3.43
N ALA A 750 30.79 -0.65 3.55
CA ALA A 750 30.29 -1.33 4.74
C ALA A 750 31.03 -2.64 5.00
N ASP A 751 31.19 -3.47 3.97
CA ASP A 751 31.89 -4.73 4.06
C ASP A 751 33.39 -4.55 4.38
N GLN A 752 34.05 -3.55 3.77
CA GLN A 752 35.43 -3.23 4.13
C GLN A 752 35.56 -2.73 5.56
N LEU A 753 34.58 -1.96 6.05
CA LEU A 753 34.57 -1.51 7.45
C LEU A 753 34.45 -2.72 8.39
N ASP A 754 33.56 -3.66 8.09
CA ASP A 754 33.38 -4.90 8.86
C ASP A 754 34.65 -5.78 8.87
N ARG A 755 35.30 -5.96 7.72
CA ARG A 755 36.47 -6.87 7.61
C ARG A 755 37.81 -6.25 7.99
N LEU A 756 38.01 -4.97 7.67
CA LEU A 756 39.34 -4.32 7.73
C LEU A 756 39.41 -3.20 8.78
N GLY A 757 38.27 -2.79 9.34
CA GLY A 757 38.16 -1.68 10.27
C GLY A 757 38.32 -0.30 9.63
N ASN A 758 37.97 0.73 10.41
CA ASN A 758 37.84 2.12 9.94
C ASN A 758 39.11 2.67 9.25
N LYS A 759 40.31 2.37 9.78
CA LYS A 759 41.58 2.91 9.25
C LYS A 759 41.85 2.45 7.81
N LYS A 760 41.55 1.19 7.48
CA LYS A 760 41.78 0.63 6.13
C LYS A 760 40.63 0.97 5.19
N ALA A 761 39.39 1.00 5.68
CA ALA A 761 38.21 1.33 4.90
C ALA A 761 38.07 2.84 4.57
N ARG A 762 38.89 3.72 5.18
CA ARG A 762 38.77 5.18 5.08
C ARG A 762 38.63 5.73 3.66
N GLY A 763 39.34 5.14 2.68
CA GLY A 763 39.29 5.58 1.29
C GLY A 763 37.92 5.32 0.66
N THR A 764 37.41 4.10 0.84
CA THR A 764 36.11 3.67 0.33
C THR A 764 34.95 4.39 1.02
N ILE A 765 35.05 4.65 2.33
CA ILE A 765 34.08 5.48 3.07
C ILE A 765 34.06 6.91 2.52
N ALA A 766 35.22 7.51 2.23
CA ALA A 766 35.29 8.83 1.61
C ALA A 766 34.66 8.84 0.21
N MET A 767 34.90 7.81 -0.62
CA MET A 767 34.25 7.66 -1.93
C MET A 767 32.72 7.58 -1.80
N ALA A 768 32.22 6.75 -0.89
CA ALA A 768 30.78 6.63 -0.63
C ALA A 768 30.16 7.95 -0.15
N LYS A 769 30.86 8.68 0.74
CA LYS A 769 30.41 9.97 1.30
C LYS A 769 30.29 11.07 0.25
N VAL A 770 31.04 11.00 -0.85
CA VAL A 770 30.88 11.90 -2.00
C VAL A 770 29.81 11.39 -2.95
N ALA A 771 29.83 10.10 -3.30
CA ALA A 771 28.96 9.55 -4.33
C ALA A 771 27.48 9.52 -3.93
N ALA A 772 27.17 9.08 -2.70
CA ALA A 772 25.79 8.87 -2.25
C ALA A 772 24.94 10.16 -2.24
N PRO A 773 25.37 11.30 -1.66
CA PRO A 773 24.56 12.52 -1.68
C PRO A 773 24.41 13.11 -3.09
N ASN A 774 25.45 13.05 -3.93
CA ASN A 774 25.37 13.54 -5.31
C ASN A 774 24.39 12.70 -6.15
N MET A 775 24.41 11.37 -6.00
CA MET A 775 23.42 10.48 -6.61
C MET A 775 22.00 10.79 -6.12
N ALA A 776 21.80 10.90 -4.81
CA ALA A 776 20.48 11.15 -4.25
C ALA A 776 19.90 12.49 -4.73
N LEU A 777 20.72 13.55 -4.80
CA LEU A 777 20.32 14.83 -5.35
C LEU A 777 19.88 14.72 -6.81
N MET A 778 20.65 14.02 -7.65
CA MET A 778 20.31 13.82 -9.06
C MET A 778 18.95 13.15 -9.23
N VAL A 779 18.71 12.07 -8.46
CA VAL A 779 17.46 11.30 -8.53
C VAL A 779 16.27 12.10 -7.98
N LEU A 780 16.45 12.76 -6.84
CA LEU A 780 15.38 13.52 -6.19
C LEU A 780 15.01 14.78 -6.99
N ASP A 781 15.99 15.45 -7.58
CA ASP A 781 15.76 16.61 -8.45
C ASP A 781 14.94 16.21 -9.69
N MET A 782 15.30 15.10 -10.34
CA MET A 782 14.52 14.56 -11.45
C MET A 782 13.10 14.17 -11.01
N ALA A 783 12.95 13.58 -9.82
CA ALA A 783 11.64 13.25 -9.28
C ALA A 783 10.78 14.50 -9.05
N MET A 784 11.36 15.58 -8.53
CA MET A 784 10.70 16.87 -8.36
C MET A 784 10.29 17.46 -9.72
N GLN A 785 11.19 17.42 -10.70
CA GLN A 785 10.92 17.91 -12.06
C GLN A 785 9.73 17.20 -12.72
N VAL A 786 9.61 15.88 -12.56
CA VAL A 786 8.45 15.11 -13.08
C VAL A 786 7.15 15.45 -12.36
N HIS A 787 7.21 15.86 -11.09
CA HIS A 787 6.03 16.34 -10.37
C HIS A 787 5.64 17.78 -10.73
N GLY A 788 6.53 18.54 -11.37
CA GLY A 788 6.36 19.96 -11.64
C GLY A 788 6.32 20.75 -10.34
N ALA A 789 5.47 21.78 -10.27
CA ALA A 789 5.34 22.61 -9.07
C ALA A 789 5.03 21.83 -7.78
N ALA A 790 4.30 20.70 -7.87
CA ALA A 790 4.02 19.84 -6.72
C ALA A 790 5.27 19.15 -6.14
N GLY A 791 6.34 19.00 -6.94
CA GLY A 791 7.62 18.48 -6.45
C GLY A 791 8.35 19.46 -5.51
N LEU A 792 8.02 20.74 -5.60
CA LEU A 792 8.55 21.81 -4.74
C LEU A 792 7.68 22.07 -3.51
N SER A 793 6.42 21.62 -3.52
CA SER A 793 5.47 21.89 -2.44
C SER A 793 5.56 20.86 -1.31
N SER A 794 4.94 21.20 -0.18
CA SER A 794 4.78 20.32 0.98
C SER A 794 3.78 19.17 0.76
N ASP A 795 3.13 19.08 -0.40
CA ASP A 795 2.22 17.97 -0.74
C ASP A 795 3.01 16.67 -1.02
N THR A 796 4.33 16.80 -1.19
CA THR A 796 5.24 15.66 -1.37
C THR A 796 6.42 15.79 -0.41
N VAL A 797 7.05 14.65 -0.11
CA VAL A 797 8.26 14.60 0.71
C VAL A 797 9.54 14.96 -0.06
N LEU A 798 9.44 15.15 -1.39
CA LEU A 798 10.60 15.20 -2.29
C LEU A 798 11.53 16.37 -1.97
N ALA A 799 10.98 17.57 -1.79
CA ALA A 799 11.76 18.77 -1.47
C ALA A 799 12.53 18.62 -0.14
N HIS A 800 11.93 18.00 0.87
CA HIS A 800 12.57 17.79 2.16
C HIS A 800 13.67 16.73 2.06
N LEU A 801 13.43 15.60 1.37
CA LEU A 801 14.48 14.60 1.11
C LEU A 801 15.66 15.19 0.32
N TRP A 802 15.37 16.03 -0.67
CA TRP A 802 16.39 16.72 -1.45
C TRP A 802 17.20 17.68 -0.57
N ALA A 803 16.54 18.45 0.29
CA ALA A 803 17.20 19.34 1.24
C ALA A 803 18.12 18.58 2.20
N THR A 804 17.67 17.44 2.74
CA THR A 804 18.50 16.55 3.56
C THR A 804 19.71 16.03 2.78
N ALA A 805 19.52 15.57 1.53
CA ALA A 805 20.62 15.12 0.68
C ALA A 805 21.63 16.23 0.39
N ARG A 806 21.15 17.47 0.18
CA ARG A 806 22.00 18.64 -0.04
C ARG A 806 22.82 18.99 1.19
N THR A 807 22.23 18.90 2.38
CA THR A 807 22.92 19.10 3.67
C THR A 807 24.03 18.08 3.87
N LEU A 808 23.83 16.83 3.44
CA LEU A 808 24.81 15.75 3.58
C LEU A 808 26.04 15.87 2.66
N ARG A 809 26.06 16.84 1.73
CA ARG A 809 27.32 17.26 1.04
C ARG A 809 28.23 18.14 1.90
N ILE A 810 27.73 18.62 3.04
CA ILE A 810 28.44 19.52 3.96
C ILE A 810 28.63 18.85 5.32
N ALA A 811 27.56 18.26 5.88
CA ALA A 811 27.59 17.57 7.16
C ALA A 811 28.57 16.38 7.15
N ASP A 812 29.17 16.10 8.30
CA ASP A 812 30.22 15.09 8.52
C ASP A 812 31.47 15.22 7.61
N GLY A 813 31.71 16.43 7.11
CA GLY A 813 32.80 16.81 6.23
C GLY A 813 32.31 17.11 4.81
N PRO A 814 32.67 18.28 4.24
CA PRO A 814 32.33 18.63 2.87
C PRO A 814 32.92 17.65 1.85
N ASP A 815 32.28 17.54 0.68
CA ASP A 815 32.73 16.71 -0.43
C ASP A 815 34.22 16.95 -0.75
N GLU A 816 34.67 18.20 -0.76
CA GLU A 816 36.03 18.60 -1.11
C GLU A 816 37.08 18.03 -0.15
N VAL A 817 36.74 17.92 1.14
CA VAL A 817 37.64 17.32 2.15
C VAL A 817 37.79 15.81 1.92
N HIS A 818 36.70 15.14 1.52
CA HIS A 818 36.72 13.72 1.20
C HIS A 818 37.42 13.45 -0.14
N LEU A 819 37.22 14.29 -1.15
CA LEU A 819 37.96 14.25 -2.41
C LEU A 819 39.48 14.41 -2.19
N GLY A 820 39.89 15.34 -1.31
CA GLY A 820 41.29 15.48 -0.90
C GLY A 820 41.86 14.21 -0.24
N THR A 821 41.05 13.52 0.57
CA THR A 821 41.44 12.22 1.17
C THR A 821 41.62 11.15 0.10
N ILE A 822 40.69 11.03 -0.85
CA ILE A 822 40.75 10.07 -1.95
C ILE A 822 42.00 10.32 -2.80
N ALA A 823 42.21 11.57 -3.24
CA ALA A 823 43.36 11.96 -4.04
C ALA A 823 44.70 11.65 -3.34
N LYS A 824 44.80 11.96 -2.03
CA LYS A 824 46.00 11.66 -1.24
C LYS A 824 46.30 10.16 -1.20
N LEU A 825 45.28 9.32 -1.04
CA LEU A 825 45.47 7.86 -1.02
C LEU A 825 45.87 7.31 -2.39
N GLU A 826 45.30 7.84 -3.46
CA GLU A 826 45.63 7.41 -4.82
C GLU A 826 47.06 7.80 -5.21
N LEU A 827 47.49 9.03 -4.89
CA LEU A 827 48.86 9.47 -5.10
C LEU A 827 49.88 8.69 -4.25
N GLN A 828 49.49 8.18 -3.08
CA GLN A 828 50.35 7.32 -2.27
C GLN A 828 50.56 5.94 -2.92
N ARG A 829 49.55 5.42 -3.65
CA ARG A 829 49.69 4.15 -4.39
C ARG A 829 50.69 4.24 -5.53
N ALA A 830 50.74 5.37 -6.22
CA ALA A 830 51.68 5.59 -7.32
C ALA A 830 53.16 5.72 -6.88
N LYS A 831 53.41 5.87 -5.57
CA LYS A 831 54.76 5.96 -4.97
C LYS A 831 55.28 4.61 -4.44
N LEU A 832 54.46 3.56 -4.50
CA LEU A 832 54.80 2.17 -4.21
C LEU A 832 55.04 1.44 -5.52
#